data_AF-A0A347VZA1-F1
#
_entry.id   AF-A0A347VZA1-F1
#
_cell.length_a   1.000
_cell.length_b   1.000
_cell.length_c   1.000
_cell.angle_alpha   90.00
_cell.angle_beta   90.00
_cell.angle_gamma   90.00
#
_symmetry.space_group_name_H-M   'P 1'
#
loop_
_entity.id
_entity.type
_entity.pdbx_description
1 polymer ?
#
loop_
_entity_poly.entity_id
_entity_poly.type
_entity_poly.pdbx_seq_one_letter_code
_entity_poly.pdbx_strand_id
1 'polypeptide(L)'
;MSEKEQEIIVINEMDYSIESAESSGFEVAQNDNQNALFTFKMTQSKSANNMIFLLKNIVLEFLDSIESSLESAEFVTKITIKYKIDSIESTQNSQKFFIFMQGSSKNILDFSNALSDLPLSLNFTFQNLEFISLDSINIETFCDFSESSFIEFATANLDSKNIIPSIKDLQNIKQNYELIRNFITIKSKDSIESILENLAKKLVENKKIIIQKDKEIFELFIDKELLNLKDSKKKVIESKALNIDNIPHVMFADLYNATSYLRISDIQKQILASLENIEILLALKSAFVSQFRPIDCKNIESKVSQDSKDFNTEDSKSKNSKNHNFLESKNTILASLPNDCFLMLLFDKLQKNFNIDFAFFKSLKSAKNAEQIDISYTLKYHLDSNLQIVASSESGRFVPLKYAHTDLSGFLNNQIITQNKKFIILLSSRNNSLFWLYNLKGNAEYSEILNISFSTNLATHLKTLYTYQNGDKLLKNFALQHAGIAQTWGLDSNFASKIGLDSKKLQDSKQFNTKNIESNNLIDIFTLIEKLLNLPQNLLIYANNCVRERGPRIDFKLVKISENISLDYARILRSVLSFYLAGVEVELIAFGVIESLCEFIGTLCGDMLTNYGVSEVFACGDILTNQTFLDKIIYAIPKNISLNLPTNAIDFSI
;
A
#
# COMPACT_ATOMS: atom_id res chain seq x y z
N MET A 1 36.96 -4.25 30.91
CA MET A 1 36.40 -5.29 31.80
C MET A 1 35.02 -4.80 32.18
N SER A 2 33.89 -5.35 31.76
CA SER A 2 33.52 -6.55 30.99
C SER A 2 32.20 -6.17 30.29
N GLU A 3 32.09 -6.29 28.96
CA GLU A 3 31.32 -7.37 28.31
C GLU A 3 30.03 -7.75 29.05
N LYS A 4 28.88 -7.38 28.49
CA LYS A 4 27.75 -8.29 28.27
C LYS A 4 26.67 -7.71 27.34
N GLU A 5 26.45 -8.48 26.28
CA GLU A 5 25.19 -8.77 25.57
C GLU A 5 24.57 -7.67 24.69
N GLN A 6 24.93 -7.76 23.41
CA GLN A 6 24.15 -7.34 22.26
C GLN A 6 22.91 -8.25 22.13
N GLU A 7 21.73 -7.73 22.46
CA GLU A 7 20.46 -8.34 22.07
C GLU A 7 20.11 -7.90 20.64
N ILE A 8 20.03 -8.89 19.76
CA ILE A 8 19.42 -8.78 18.43
C ILE A 8 17.92 -8.65 18.68
N ILE A 9 17.38 -7.44 18.48
CA ILE A 9 15.94 -7.18 18.49
C ILE A 9 15.33 -7.86 17.25
N VAL A 10 14.99 -9.14 17.40
CA VAL A 10 13.92 -9.75 16.61
C VAL A 10 12.65 -9.07 17.08
N ILE A 11 11.96 -8.38 16.18
CA ILE A 11 10.69 -7.70 16.45
C ILE A 11 9.65 -8.79 16.71
N ASN A 12 9.62 -9.27 17.94
CA ASN A 12 8.47 -9.83 18.61
C ASN A 12 7.92 -8.74 19.55
N GLU A 13 7.45 -7.65 18.95
CA GLU A 13 6.30 -6.95 19.51
C GLU A 13 5.14 -7.21 18.56
N MET A 14 4.74 -8.48 18.50
CA MET A 14 3.31 -8.71 18.45
C MET A 14 2.81 -8.34 19.83
N ASP A 15 1.97 -7.31 19.93
CA ASP A 15 0.94 -7.23 20.97
C ASP A 15 -0.05 -8.40 20.74
N TYR A 16 0.45 -9.63 20.86
CA TYR A 16 -0.28 -10.72 21.47
C TYR A 16 0.17 -10.77 22.91
N SER A 17 -0.15 -9.72 23.69
CA SER A 17 -0.68 -10.07 24.99
C SER A 17 -1.93 -10.89 24.70
N ILE A 18 -1.78 -12.22 24.67
CA ILE A 18 -2.67 -13.03 25.48
C ILE A 18 -2.61 -12.30 26.82
N GLU A 19 -3.60 -11.47 27.13
CA GLU A 19 -3.75 -10.92 28.47
C GLU A 19 -3.47 -12.11 29.38
N SER A 20 -2.35 -12.02 30.09
CA SER A 20 -1.94 -13.02 31.04
C SER A 20 -3.19 -13.36 31.81
N ALA A 21 -3.60 -14.63 31.77
CA ALA A 21 -4.65 -15.17 32.60
C ALA A 21 -4.17 -15.16 34.06
N GLU A 22 -3.89 -13.96 34.58
CA GLU A 22 -3.58 -13.64 35.96
C GLU A 22 -4.69 -12.71 36.41
N SER A 23 -5.83 -13.30 36.81
CA SER A 23 -6.70 -12.86 37.91
C SER A 23 -8.15 -13.34 37.77
N SER A 24 -8.37 -14.65 37.64
CA SER A 24 -9.60 -15.23 38.17
C SER A 24 -9.43 -16.71 38.49
N GLY A 25 -9.04 -17.01 39.73
CA GLY A 25 -9.35 -18.27 40.41
C GLY A 25 -8.70 -19.54 39.85
N PHE A 26 -7.38 -19.65 39.94
CA PHE A 26 -6.72 -20.97 39.94
C PHE A 26 -6.88 -21.63 41.32
N GLU A 27 -7.96 -22.39 41.50
CA GLU A 27 -7.95 -23.50 42.44
C GLU A 27 -7.55 -24.78 41.68
N VAL A 28 -6.50 -25.41 42.19
CA VAL A 28 -5.89 -26.65 41.68
C VAL A 28 -6.94 -27.76 41.68
N ALA A 29 -7.41 -28.17 40.50
CA ALA A 29 -8.15 -29.40 40.30
C ALA A 29 -7.32 -30.34 39.38
N GLN A 30 -6.97 -31.51 39.91
CA GLN A 30 -6.06 -32.49 39.30
C GLN A 30 -6.64 -33.26 38.09
N ASN A 31 -7.42 -32.62 37.19
CA ASN A 31 -7.92 -33.23 35.95
C ASN A 31 -8.13 -32.16 34.84
N ASP A 32 -7.08 -31.40 34.52
CA ASP A 32 -7.15 -30.27 33.58
C ASP A 32 -6.96 -30.68 32.11
N ASN A 33 -7.74 -31.62 31.59
CA ASN A 33 -7.78 -31.84 30.14
C ASN A 33 -8.76 -30.81 29.52
N GLN A 34 -8.21 -29.81 28.85
CA GLN A 34 -8.97 -28.77 28.16
C GLN A 34 -9.06 -29.08 26.66
N ASN A 35 -10.09 -28.52 26.01
CA ASN A 35 -10.20 -28.57 24.56
C ASN A 35 -10.12 -27.14 24.01
N ALA A 36 -9.19 -26.94 23.09
CA ALA A 36 -8.91 -25.67 22.45
C ALA A 36 -9.16 -25.77 20.95
N LEU A 37 -9.77 -24.73 20.39
CA LEU A 37 -9.96 -24.55 18.96
C LEU A 37 -9.18 -23.33 18.50
N PHE A 38 -8.18 -23.55 17.64
CA PHE A 38 -7.47 -22.49 16.96
C PHE A 38 -8.11 -22.30 15.58
N THR A 39 -8.55 -21.07 15.29
CA THR A 39 -9.14 -20.74 14.00
C THR A 39 -8.18 -19.90 13.18
N PHE A 40 -7.97 -20.29 11.94
CA PHE A 40 -7.20 -19.56 10.94
C PHE A 40 -8.10 -19.22 9.76
N LYS A 41 -7.91 -18.02 9.20
CA LYS A 41 -8.48 -17.62 7.91
C LYS A 41 -7.44 -17.88 6.83
N MET A 42 -7.85 -18.57 5.76
CA MET A 42 -6.98 -18.89 4.63
C MET A 42 -7.62 -18.49 3.30
N THR A 43 -6.80 -18.26 2.27
CA THR A 43 -7.25 -18.09 0.88
C THR A 43 -6.90 -19.32 0.04
N GLN A 44 -7.51 -19.48 -1.13
CA GLN A 44 -7.14 -20.52 -2.10
C GLN A 44 -5.86 -20.18 -2.89
N SER A 45 -4.80 -19.76 -2.19
CA SER A 45 -3.52 -19.40 -2.80
C SER A 45 -2.46 -20.46 -2.52
N LYS A 46 -1.42 -20.53 -3.37
CA LYS A 46 -0.27 -21.40 -3.10
C LYS A 46 0.44 -21.04 -1.78
N SER A 47 0.44 -19.75 -1.41
CA SER A 47 1.01 -19.28 -0.13
C SER A 47 0.28 -19.88 1.07
N ALA A 48 -1.05 -19.90 1.07
CA ALA A 48 -1.83 -20.51 2.14
C ALA A 48 -1.54 -22.02 2.29
N ASN A 49 -1.44 -22.75 1.16
CA ASN A 49 -1.14 -24.18 1.17
C ASN A 49 0.26 -24.47 1.71
N ASN A 50 1.24 -23.64 1.32
CA ASN A 50 2.60 -23.67 1.83
C ASN A 50 2.65 -23.46 3.37
N MET A 51 1.85 -22.53 3.90
CA MET A 51 1.73 -22.30 5.35
C MET A 51 1.14 -23.51 6.09
N ILE A 52 0.13 -24.16 5.51
CA ILE A 52 -0.44 -25.39 6.07
C ILE A 52 0.59 -26.52 6.14
N PHE A 53 1.46 -26.63 5.12
CA PHE A 53 2.55 -27.61 5.13
C PHE A 53 3.58 -27.35 6.24
N LEU A 54 3.99 -26.09 6.42
CA LEU A 54 4.88 -25.70 7.51
C LEU A 54 4.26 -25.95 8.88
N LEU A 55 2.97 -25.60 9.04
CA LEU A 55 2.20 -25.86 10.24
C LEU A 55 2.17 -27.35 10.58
N LYS A 56 2.00 -28.24 9.60
CA LYS A 56 2.09 -29.69 9.84
C LYS A 56 3.44 -30.09 10.44
N ASN A 57 4.55 -29.55 9.92
CA ASN A 57 5.87 -29.88 10.44
C ASN A 57 6.02 -29.42 11.90
N ILE A 58 5.54 -28.21 12.23
CA ILE A 58 5.52 -27.70 13.61
C ILE A 58 4.68 -28.61 14.52
N VAL A 59 3.51 -29.06 14.07
CA VAL A 59 2.67 -30.00 14.83
C VAL A 59 3.40 -31.32 15.08
N LEU A 60 4.06 -31.88 14.06
CA LEU A 60 4.80 -33.14 14.19
C LEU A 60 6.00 -32.99 15.14
N GLU A 61 6.80 -31.93 14.99
CA GLU A 61 7.92 -31.63 15.89
C GLU A 61 7.47 -31.41 17.33
N PHE A 62 6.34 -30.75 17.53
CA PHE A 62 5.75 -30.57 18.85
C PHE A 62 5.35 -31.91 19.49
N LEU A 63 4.67 -32.78 18.74
CA LEU A 63 4.29 -34.11 19.21
C LEU A 63 5.52 -34.96 19.55
N ASP A 64 6.53 -34.98 18.67
CA ASP A 64 7.80 -35.68 18.89
C ASP A 64 8.53 -35.17 20.15
N SER A 65 8.52 -33.85 20.38
CA SER A 65 9.15 -33.24 21.56
C SER A 65 8.51 -33.71 22.86
N ILE A 66 7.18 -33.89 22.87
CA ILE A 66 6.45 -34.38 24.03
C ILE A 66 6.74 -35.86 24.26
N GLU A 67 6.73 -36.69 23.20
CA GLU A 67 7.08 -38.12 23.30
C GLU A 67 8.48 -38.32 23.87
N SER A 68 9.45 -37.50 23.45
CA SER A 68 10.82 -37.55 23.97
C SER A 68 10.96 -37.13 25.43
N SER A 69 10.04 -36.32 25.96
CA SER A 69 10.05 -35.84 27.35
C SER A 69 9.39 -36.81 28.34
N LEU A 70 8.62 -37.79 27.83
CA LEU A 70 7.88 -38.78 28.61
C LEU A 70 8.75 -40.02 28.95
N GLU A 71 9.91 -39.82 29.59
CA GLU A 71 10.75 -40.94 30.06
C GLU A 71 10.22 -41.63 31.35
N SER A 72 9.15 -41.14 31.97
CA SER A 72 8.53 -41.77 33.15
C SER A 72 7.06 -42.15 32.92
N ALA A 73 6.80 -43.47 32.92
CA ALA A 73 5.59 -44.13 32.43
C ALA A 73 4.28 -43.96 33.25
N GLU A 74 4.05 -42.87 33.98
CA GLU A 74 2.86 -42.77 34.87
C GLU A 74 1.86 -41.64 34.62
N PHE A 75 2.06 -40.74 33.65
CA PHE A 75 1.00 -39.80 33.25
C PHE A 75 1.00 -39.54 31.74
N VAL A 76 0.42 -40.45 30.96
CA VAL A 76 0.10 -40.16 29.55
C VAL A 76 -1.20 -39.37 29.50
N THR A 77 -1.14 -38.05 29.66
CA THR A 77 -2.19 -37.19 29.11
C THR A 77 -2.13 -37.33 27.59
N LYS A 78 -3.07 -38.09 27.01
CA LYS A 78 -3.16 -38.31 25.57
C LYS A 78 -3.47 -36.97 24.88
N ILE A 79 -2.44 -36.29 24.38
CA ILE A 79 -2.62 -35.09 23.56
C ILE A 79 -3.22 -35.53 22.23
N THR A 80 -4.29 -34.85 21.81
CA THR A 80 -4.92 -35.11 20.51
C THR A 80 -4.94 -33.81 19.73
N ILE A 81 -4.34 -33.80 18.53
CA ILE A 81 -4.35 -32.64 17.63
C ILE A 81 -4.97 -33.07 16.30
N LYS A 82 -6.03 -32.37 15.87
CA LYS A 82 -6.75 -32.63 14.62
C LYS A 82 -6.99 -31.34 13.84
N TYR A 83 -7.32 -31.46 12.56
CA TYR A 83 -7.63 -30.30 11.71
C TYR A 83 -8.92 -30.44 10.91
N LYS A 84 -9.48 -29.31 10.49
CA LYS A 84 -10.66 -29.24 9.61
C LYS A 84 -10.57 -28.02 8.69
N ILE A 85 -11.10 -28.13 7.47
CA ILE A 85 -11.24 -27.01 6.53
C ILE A 85 -12.71 -26.80 6.21
N ASP A 86 -13.22 -25.59 6.41
CA ASP A 86 -14.58 -25.21 6.01
C ASP A 86 -14.54 -24.16 4.90
N SER A 87 -15.26 -24.42 3.81
CA SER A 87 -15.54 -23.42 2.78
C SER A 87 -16.73 -22.57 3.20
N ILE A 88 -16.54 -21.26 3.34
CA ILE A 88 -17.65 -20.33 3.55
C ILE A 88 -18.29 -20.06 2.19
N GLU A 89 -19.59 -20.34 2.04
CA GLU A 89 -20.34 -20.26 0.76
C GLU A 89 -20.62 -18.82 0.25
N SER A 90 -20.13 -17.77 0.91
CA SER A 90 -20.44 -16.38 0.54
C SER A 90 -19.24 -15.60 0.00
N THR A 91 -19.20 -15.48 -1.34
CA THR A 91 -18.64 -14.37 -2.16
C THR A 91 -17.22 -13.83 -1.89
N GLN A 92 -16.45 -14.40 -0.98
CA GLN A 92 -15.02 -14.17 -0.83
C GLN A 92 -14.30 -15.52 -0.86
N ASN A 93 -13.19 -15.61 -1.61
CA ASN A 93 -12.33 -16.80 -1.74
C ASN A 93 -11.60 -17.18 -0.42
N SER A 94 -12.22 -16.99 0.74
CA SER A 94 -11.67 -17.27 2.06
C SER A 94 -12.30 -18.51 2.68
N GLN A 95 -11.46 -19.45 3.09
CA GLN A 95 -11.81 -20.65 3.84
C GLN A 95 -11.35 -20.49 5.29
N LYS A 96 -11.91 -21.29 6.20
CA LYS A 96 -11.39 -21.42 7.56
C LYS A 96 -10.64 -22.72 7.72
N PHE A 97 -9.48 -22.65 8.37
CA PHE A 97 -8.69 -23.79 8.79
C PHE A 97 -8.72 -23.86 10.31
N PHE A 98 -9.12 -25.00 10.86
CA PHE A 98 -9.24 -25.19 12.30
C PHE A 98 -8.21 -26.20 12.78
N ILE A 99 -7.62 -25.94 13.95
CA ILE A 99 -6.88 -26.94 14.71
C ILE A 99 -7.62 -27.17 16.01
N PHE A 100 -8.05 -28.40 16.23
CA PHE A 100 -8.57 -28.85 17.51
C PHE A 100 -7.44 -29.50 18.30
N MET A 101 -7.25 -29.05 19.54
CA MET A 101 -6.29 -29.63 20.47
C MET A 101 -6.97 -30.01 21.77
N GLN A 102 -6.74 -31.24 22.22
CA GLN A 102 -7.08 -31.69 23.56
C GLN A 102 -5.80 -31.97 24.35
N GLY A 103 -5.68 -31.38 25.54
CA GLY A 103 -4.51 -31.55 26.40
C GLY A 103 -4.56 -30.66 27.64
N SER A 104 -3.48 -30.67 28.43
CA SER A 104 -3.35 -29.77 29.58
C SER A 104 -3.24 -28.30 29.16
N SER A 105 -3.61 -27.37 30.04
CA SER A 105 -3.43 -25.93 29.83
C SER A 105 -1.97 -25.58 29.46
N LYS A 106 -1.01 -26.28 30.08
CA LYS A 106 0.41 -26.15 29.75
C LYS A 106 0.70 -26.59 28.32
N ASN A 107 0.20 -27.75 27.89
CA ASN A 107 0.43 -28.25 26.53
C ASN A 107 -0.19 -27.32 25.48
N ILE A 108 -1.37 -26.75 25.76
CA ILE A 108 -2.02 -25.78 24.86
C ILE A 108 -1.19 -24.50 24.75
N LEU A 109 -0.64 -24.02 25.87
CA LEU A 109 0.26 -22.86 25.87
C LEU A 109 1.57 -23.16 25.12
N ASP A 110 2.19 -24.30 25.38
CA ASP A 110 3.44 -24.73 24.72
C ASP A 110 3.22 -24.89 23.20
N PHE A 111 2.07 -25.43 22.78
CA PHE A 111 1.68 -25.49 21.38
C PHE A 111 1.45 -24.10 20.78
N SER A 112 0.77 -23.21 21.50
CA SER A 112 0.60 -21.81 21.07
C SER A 112 1.95 -21.10 20.89
N ASN A 113 2.93 -21.39 21.75
CA ASN A 113 4.29 -20.88 21.60
C ASN A 113 4.99 -21.49 20.37
N ALA A 114 4.80 -22.78 20.08
CA ALA A 114 5.33 -23.40 18.86
C ALA A 114 4.72 -22.79 17.59
N LEU A 115 3.43 -22.42 17.60
CA LEU A 115 2.79 -21.72 16.48
C LEU A 115 3.39 -20.33 16.22
N SER A 116 4.03 -19.70 17.22
CA SER A 116 4.71 -18.42 17.03
C SER A 116 5.95 -18.51 16.12
N ASP A 117 6.42 -19.73 15.81
CA ASP A 117 7.52 -19.94 14.85
C ASP A 117 7.07 -19.86 13.39
N LEU A 118 5.75 -19.78 13.13
CA LEU A 118 5.20 -19.58 11.80
C LEU A 118 5.54 -18.17 11.29
N PRO A 119 6.04 -18.04 10.03
CA PRO A 119 6.19 -16.74 9.42
C PRO A 119 4.83 -16.09 9.20
N LEU A 120 4.80 -14.76 9.20
CA LEU A 120 3.59 -14.00 8.89
C LEU A 120 3.14 -14.24 7.44
N SER A 121 1.84 -14.43 7.23
CA SER A 121 1.25 -14.60 5.90
C SER A 121 -0.04 -13.78 5.78
N LEU A 122 -0.24 -13.17 4.61
CA LEU A 122 -1.50 -12.48 4.28
C LEU A 122 -2.59 -13.44 3.83
N ASN A 123 -2.19 -14.64 3.42
CA ASN A 123 -3.08 -15.67 2.89
C ASN A 123 -3.41 -16.75 3.93
N PHE A 124 -2.78 -16.73 5.10
CA PHE A 124 -3.03 -17.63 6.21
C PHE A 124 -2.83 -16.88 7.52
N THR A 125 -3.92 -16.50 8.18
CA THR A 125 -3.92 -15.60 9.35
C THR A 125 -4.64 -16.24 10.52
N PHE A 126 -4.04 -16.18 11.71
CA PHE A 126 -4.70 -16.61 12.95
C PHE A 126 -5.84 -15.64 13.29
N GLN A 127 -7.01 -16.17 13.63
CA GLN A 127 -8.20 -15.38 13.99
C GLN A 127 -8.40 -15.35 15.50
N ASN A 128 -8.49 -16.53 16.13
CA ASN A 128 -8.74 -16.64 17.56
C ASN A 128 -8.43 -18.05 18.10
N LEU A 129 -8.33 -18.10 19.43
CA LEU A 129 -8.27 -19.30 20.25
C LEU A 129 -9.52 -19.33 21.13
N GLU A 130 -10.28 -20.42 21.08
CA GLU A 130 -11.47 -20.62 21.91
C GLU A 130 -11.33 -21.91 22.73
N PHE A 131 -11.64 -21.84 24.03
CA PHE A 131 -11.79 -23.03 24.87
C PHE A 131 -13.23 -23.52 24.78
N ILE A 132 -13.40 -24.78 24.40
CA ILE A 132 -14.71 -25.33 24.03
C ILE A 132 -15.06 -26.59 24.83
N SER A 133 -16.37 -26.79 25.07
CA SER A 133 -16.89 -28.05 25.60
C SER A 133 -16.94 -29.10 24.49
N LEU A 134 -16.67 -30.38 24.81
CA LEU A 134 -16.76 -31.49 23.86
C LEU A 134 -18.15 -31.58 23.20
N ASP A 135 -19.22 -31.20 23.91
CA ASP A 135 -20.59 -31.22 23.41
C ASP A 135 -20.86 -30.22 22.28
N SER A 136 -19.98 -29.22 22.10
CA SER A 136 -20.15 -28.13 21.14
C SER A 136 -19.49 -28.37 19.78
N ILE A 137 -18.68 -29.43 19.64
CA ILE A 137 -17.98 -29.77 18.39
C ILE A 137 -18.16 -31.23 18.03
N ASN A 138 -18.47 -31.48 16.75
CA ASN A 138 -18.39 -32.83 16.18
C ASN A 138 -16.95 -33.15 15.75
N ILE A 139 -16.18 -33.77 16.65
CA ILE A 139 -14.76 -34.13 16.43
C ILE A 139 -14.58 -35.11 15.27
N GLU A 140 -15.59 -35.92 14.93
CA GLU A 140 -15.51 -36.86 13.81
C GLU A 140 -15.37 -36.16 12.45
N THR A 141 -15.68 -34.86 12.39
CA THR A 141 -15.49 -34.03 11.19
C THR A 141 -14.05 -33.52 11.03
N PHE A 142 -13.18 -33.77 12.01
CA PHE A 142 -11.77 -33.39 11.98
C PHE A 142 -10.87 -34.58 11.60
N CYS A 143 -9.86 -34.31 10.80
CA CYS A 143 -8.87 -35.27 10.32
C CYS A 143 -7.60 -35.25 11.18
N ASP A 144 -6.88 -36.38 11.25
CA ASP A 144 -5.59 -36.45 11.95
C ASP A 144 -4.45 -36.00 11.03
N PHE A 145 -3.45 -35.28 11.57
CA PHE A 145 -2.30 -34.79 10.79
C PHE A 145 -1.41 -35.92 10.21
N SER A 146 -1.49 -37.11 10.82
CA SER A 146 -0.77 -38.32 10.43
C SER A 146 -1.44 -39.10 9.29
N GLU A 147 -2.69 -38.80 8.93
CA GLU A 147 -3.40 -39.55 7.89
C GLU A 147 -2.86 -39.27 6.47
N SER A 148 -3.00 -40.27 5.60
CA SER A 148 -2.68 -40.18 4.17
C SER A 148 -3.52 -39.11 3.45
N SER A 149 -4.71 -38.77 3.97
CA SER A 149 -5.62 -37.74 3.46
C SER A 149 -4.99 -36.33 3.51
N PHE A 150 -4.26 -35.99 4.58
CA PHE A 150 -3.49 -34.74 4.64
C PHE A 150 -2.40 -34.74 3.58
N ILE A 151 -1.72 -35.88 3.40
CA ILE A 151 -0.66 -36.03 2.38
C ILE A 151 -1.27 -35.84 0.99
N GLU A 152 -2.43 -36.42 0.69
CA GLU A 152 -3.13 -36.20 -0.59
C GLU A 152 -3.53 -34.74 -0.79
N PHE A 153 -4.07 -34.06 0.23
CA PHE A 153 -4.40 -32.62 0.14
C PHE A 153 -3.15 -31.75 -0.09
N ALA A 154 -2.07 -32.02 0.65
CA ALA A 154 -0.81 -31.31 0.52
C ALA A 154 -0.14 -31.60 -0.83
N THR A 155 -0.12 -32.86 -1.28
CA THR A 155 0.55 -33.28 -2.52
C THR A 155 -0.26 -32.98 -3.79
N ALA A 156 -1.59 -32.96 -3.73
CA ALA A 156 -2.42 -32.54 -4.86
C ALA A 156 -2.26 -31.04 -5.18
N ASN A 157 -1.84 -30.24 -4.19
CA ASN A 157 -1.73 -28.78 -4.29
C ASN A 157 -0.30 -28.23 -4.15
N LEU A 158 0.71 -29.08 -3.92
CA LEU A 158 2.11 -28.67 -3.72
C LEU A 158 3.09 -29.65 -4.38
N ASP A 159 4.20 -29.11 -4.90
CA ASP A 159 5.41 -29.92 -5.12
C ASP A 159 5.95 -30.32 -3.73
N SER A 160 6.13 -31.62 -3.50
CA SER A 160 6.53 -32.26 -2.23
C SER A 160 7.91 -31.86 -1.67
N LYS A 161 8.49 -30.75 -2.15
CA LYS A 161 9.82 -30.24 -1.84
C LYS A 161 9.83 -28.81 -1.27
N ASN A 162 8.68 -28.16 -1.09
CA ASN A 162 8.62 -26.79 -0.59
C ASN A 162 8.95 -26.72 0.91
N ILE A 163 10.24 -26.60 1.22
CA ILE A 163 10.72 -26.33 2.59
C ILE A 163 10.80 -24.81 2.73
N ILE A 164 9.84 -24.23 3.44
CA ILE A 164 9.84 -22.81 3.79
C ILE A 164 10.53 -22.67 5.15
N PRO A 165 11.48 -21.72 5.31
CA PRO A 165 12.12 -21.50 6.59
C PRO A 165 11.11 -20.96 7.61
N SER A 166 11.02 -21.63 8.76
CA SER A 166 10.39 -21.09 9.97
C SER A 166 11.22 -19.94 10.56
N ILE A 167 10.68 -19.22 11.55
CA ILE A 167 11.43 -18.20 12.27
C ILE A 167 12.65 -18.80 12.99
N LYS A 168 12.52 -20.00 13.57
CA LYS A 168 13.63 -20.75 14.18
C LYS A 168 14.70 -21.13 13.17
N ASP A 169 14.31 -21.56 11.96
CA ASP A 169 15.28 -21.87 10.90
C ASP A 169 16.15 -20.65 10.58
N LEU A 170 15.54 -19.47 10.45
CA LEU A 170 16.26 -18.22 10.18
C LEU A 170 17.25 -17.88 11.30
N GLN A 171 16.88 -18.11 12.57
CA GLN A 171 17.80 -17.93 13.70
C GLN A 171 18.97 -18.91 13.64
N ASN A 172 18.70 -20.19 13.36
CA ASN A 172 19.74 -21.22 13.23
C ASN A 172 20.69 -20.93 12.06
N ILE A 173 20.17 -20.47 10.92
CA ILE A 173 20.97 -20.08 9.75
C ILE A 173 21.93 -18.93 10.09
N LYS A 174 21.52 -17.96 10.94
CA LYS A 174 22.41 -16.88 11.39
C LYS A 174 23.59 -17.39 12.22
N GLN A 175 23.46 -18.54 12.88
CA GLN A 175 24.55 -19.19 13.62
C GLN A 175 25.41 -20.08 12.73
N ASN A 176 24.83 -20.67 11.68
CA ASN A 176 25.52 -21.52 10.72
C ASN A 176 25.00 -21.30 9.29
N TYR A 177 25.74 -20.49 8.52
CA TYR A 177 25.37 -20.11 7.15
C TYR A 177 25.16 -21.29 6.20
N GLU A 178 25.78 -22.46 6.43
CA GLU A 178 25.62 -23.61 5.54
C GLU A 178 24.22 -24.24 5.62
N LEU A 179 23.48 -24.01 6.71
CA LEU A 179 22.08 -24.44 6.84
C LEU A 179 21.17 -23.80 5.79
N ILE A 180 21.57 -22.66 5.19
CA ILE A 180 20.83 -22.04 4.10
C ILE A 180 20.63 -22.99 2.91
N ARG A 181 21.56 -23.94 2.69
CA ARG A 181 21.48 -24.93 1.61
C ARG A 181 20.29 -25.87 1.76
N ASN A 182 19.64 -25.90 2.93
CA ASN A 182 18.38 -26.60 3.12
C ASN A 182 17.24 -25.93 2.32
N PHE A 183 17.31 -24.61 2.11
CA PHE A 183 16.24 -23.78 1.54
C PHE A 183 16.55 -23.23 0.14
N ILE A 184 17.83 -23.11 -0.23
CA ILE A 184 18.24 -22.59 -1.55
C ILE A 184 19.29 -23.47 -2.22
N THR A 185 19.42 -23.31 -3.54
CA THR A 185 20.48 -23.93 -4.35
C THR A 185 21.34 -22.84 -4.98
N ILE A 186 22.62 -22.76 -4.60
CA ILE A 186 23.57 -21.76 -5.12
C ILE A 186 24.52 -22.41 -6.15
N LYS A 187 24.74 -21.72 -7.28
CA LYS A 187 25.67 -22.16 -8.35
C LYS A 187 27.10 -21.64 -8.12
N SER A 188 27.63 -21.80 -6.91
CA SER A 188 29.02 -21.46 -6.59
C SER A 188 29.64 -22.53 -5.71
N LYS A 189 30.95 -22.73 -5.87
CA LYS A 189 31.76 -23.66 -5.06
C LYS A 189 32.33 -23.00 -3.80
N ASP A 190 32.26 -21.66 -3.72
CA ASP A 190 32.74 -20.92 -2.55
C ASP A 190 31.81 -21.16 -1.34
N SER A 191 32.35 -20.96 -0.14
CA SER A 191 31.54 -20.98 1.09
C SER A 191 30.52 -19.84 1.08
N ILE A 192 29.36 -20.07 1.68
CA ILE A 192 28.28 -19.06 1.72
C ILE A 192 28.76 -17.78 2.37
N GLU A 193 29.51 -17.90 3.46
CA GLU A 193 30.04 -16.76 4.19
C GLU A 193 30.99 -15.91 3.33
N SER A 194 31.90 -16.54 2.57
CA SER A 194 32.81 -15.83 1.67
C SER A 194 32.05 -15.08 0.56
N ILE A 195 31.01 -15.70 0.01
CA ILE A 195 30.14 -15.07 -0.99
C ILE A 195 29.48 -13.81 -0.41
N LEU A 196 28.85 -13.94 0.77
CA LEU A 196 28.17 -12.82 1.44
C LEU A 196 29.15 -11.69 1.76
N GLU A 197 30.36 -12.01 2.24
CA GLU A 197 31.40 -11.01 2.52
C GLU A 197 31.84 -10.24 1.27
N ASN A 198 32.04 -10.94 0.16
CA ASN A 198 32.46 -10.33 -1.08
C ASN A 198 31.37 -9.42 -1.67
N LEU A 199 30.10 -9.85 -1.60
CA LEU A 199 28.97 -9.03 -2.05
C LEU A 199 28.78 -7.79 -1.16
N ALA A 200 28.85 -7.95 0.17
CA ALA A 200 28.75 -6.83 1.09
C ALA A 200 29.88 -5.80 0.86
N LYS A 201 31.13 -6.26 0.68
CA LYS A 201 32.26 -5.38 0.34
C LYS A 201 32.03 -4.63 -0.97
N LYS A 202 31.55 -5.30 -2.03
CA LYS A 202 31.22 -4.65 -3.31
C LYS A 202 30.20 -3.52 -3.11
N LEU A 203 29.11 -3.78 -2.41
CA LEU A 203 28.08 -2.78 -2.11
C LEU A 203 28.65 -1.58 -1.35
N VAL A 204 29.47 -1.83 -0.32
CA VAL A 204 30.13 -0.78 0.47
C VAL A 204 31.13 0.02 -0.38
N GLU A 205 31.75 -0.56 -1.38
CA GLU A 205 32.64 0.14 -2.32
C GLU A 205 31.88 0.92 -3.42
N ASN A 206 30.57 1.15 -3.25
CA ASN A 206 29.67 1.75 -4.25
C ASN A 206 29.60 0.98 -5.58
N LYS A 207 29.92 -0.31 -5.55
CA LYS A 207 29.73 -1.16 -6.71
C LYS A 207 28.31 -1.72 -6.66
N LYS A 208 27.66 -1.70 -7.82
CA LYS A 208 26.41 -2.41 -8.05
C LYS A 208 26.70 -3.91 -8.02
N ILE A 209 25.78 -4.69 -7.46
CA ILE A 209 25.80 -6.14 -7.58
C ILE A 209 24.57 -6.61 -8.34
N ILE A 210 24.74 -7.63 -9.17
CA ILE A 210 23.65 -8.23 -9.94
C ILE A 210 23.37 -9.62 -9.40
N ILE A 211 22.14 -9.80 -8.90
CA ILE A 211 21.64 -11.04 -8.32
C ILE A 211 20.64 -11.68 -9.28
N GLN A 212 20.83 -12.96 -9.56
CA GLN A 212 19.82 -13.80 -10.21
C GLN A 212 19.17 -14.73 -9.18
N LYS A 213 17.91 -14.46 -8.87
CA LYS A 213 17.04 -15.29 -8.02
C LYS A 213 16.04 -16.01 -8.91
N ASP A 214 16.11 -17.34 -8.97
CA ASP A 214 15.30 -18.15 -9.88
C ASP A 214 15.43 -17.66 -11.36
N LYS A 215 14.35 -17.11 -11.91
CA LYS A 215 14.30 -16.50 -13.26
C LYS A 215 14.40 -14.97 -13.21
N GLU A 216 14.31 -14.37 -12.04
CA GLU A 216 14.34 -12.93 -11.83
C GLU A 216 15.78 -12.45 -11.69
N ILE A 217 16.05 -11.27 -12.25
CA ILE A 217 17.37 -10.63 -12.17
C ILE A 217 17.14 -9.21 -11.66
N PHE A 218 17.88 -8.83 -10.64
CA PHE A 218 17.84 -7.49 -10.09
C PHE A 218 19.23 -7.00 -9.73
N GLU A 219 19.37 -5.69 -9.79
CA GLU A 219 20.56 -4.95 -9.39
C GLU A 219 20.34 -4.42 -7.97
N LEU A 220 21.33 -4.58 -7.08
CA LEU A 220 21.39 -3.97 -5.76
C LEU A 220 22.55 -2.98 -5.70
N PHE A 221 22.34 -1.83 -5.08
CA PHE A 221 23.39 -0.85 -4.86
C PHE A 221 23.11 0.02 -3.64
N ILE A 222 24.19 0.56 -3.08
CA ILE A 222 24.14 1.60 -2.05
C ILE A 222 24.51 2.90 -2.73
N ASP A 223 23.61 3.88 -2.67
CA ASP A 223 23.92 5.21 -3.15
C ASP A 223 24.58 6.02 -2.03
N LYS A 224 25.92 5.97 -1.95
CA LYS A 224 26.66 6.84 -1.01
C LYS A 224 26.74 8.29 -1.46
N GLU A 225 26.46 8.61 -2.73
CA GLU A 225 26.36 10.02 -3.16
C GLU A 225 25.09 10.65 -2.55
N LEU A 226 24.01 9.87 -2.38
CA LEU A 226 22.82 10.24 -1.58
C LEU A 226 23.08 10.36 -0.07
N LEU A 227 23.99 9.56 0.48
CA LEU A 227 24.43 9.65 1.88
C LEU A 227 25.42 10.80 2.14
N ASN A 228 26.08 11.33 1.10
CA ASN A 228 27.07 12.42 1.16
C ASN A 228 26.77 13.52 0.11
N LEU A 229 25.62 14.19 0.19
CA LEU A 229 25.32 15.31 -0.73
C LEU A 229 25.99 16.62 -0.29
N LYS A 230 27.27 16.79 -0.63
CA LYS A 230 27.90 18.13 -0.77
C LYS A 230 28.38 18.46 -2.18
N ASP A 231 28.55 17.53 -3.11
CA ASP A 231 29.09 17.88 -4.42
C ASP A 231 28.41 17.21 -5.60
N SER A 232 28.43 17.97 -6.69
CA SER A 232 27.46 17.98 -7.77
C SER A 232 27.93 17.33 -9.06
N LYS A 233 26.92 17.01 -9.90
CA LYS A 233 26.91 16.87 -11.38
C LYS A 233 27.18 15.49 -11.97
N LYS A 234 26.12 14.87 -12.51
CA LYS A 234 25.98 14.07 -13.76
C LYS A 234 24.59 13.40 -13.72
N LYS A 235 23.88 13.01 -14.78
CA LYS A 235 23.82 13.30 -16.22
C LYS A 235 22.41 12.79 -16.63
N VAL A 236 21.60 13.62 -17.28
CA VAL A 236 20.16 13.43 -17.53
C VAL A 236 19.90 12.30 -18.54
N ILE A 237 18.98 11.39 -18.21
CA ILE A 237 18.29 10.52 -19.18
C ILE A 237 16.81 10.90 -19.16
N GLU A 238 16.31 11.42 -20.28
CA GLU A 238 14.88 11.64 -20.48
C GLU A 238 14.13 10.31 -20.65
N SER A 239 13.00 10.15 -19.96
CA SER A 239 11.91 9.31 -20.47
C SER A 239 10.55 9.94 -20.19
N LYS A 240 9.73 9.93 -21.24
CA LYS A 240 8.36 10.44 -21.28
C LYS A 240 7.42 9.40 -20.64
N ALA A 241 6.51 9.88 -19.79
CA ALA A 241 5.48 9.16 -19.02
C ALA A 241 6.03 8.21 -17.92
N LEU A 242 5.84 8.60 -16.66
CA LEU A 242 6.23 7.81 -15.49
C LEU A 242 5.32 6.57 -15.31
N ASN A 243 5.93 5.40 -15.44
CA ASN A 243 5.45 4.13 -14.90
C ASN A 243 5.94 3.97 -13.45
N ILE A 244 5.36 3.04 -12.70
CA ILE A 244 5.85 2.56 -11.39
C ILE A 244 7.38 2.36 -11.39
N ASP A 245 7.95 1.97 -12.54
CA ASP A 245 9.39 1.86 -12.86
C ASP A 245 10.28 3.06 -12.43
N ASN A 246 9.73 4.23 -12.08
CA ASN A 246 10.47 5.43 -11.68
C ASN A 246 10.43 5.76 -10.18
N ILE A 247 9.68 4.99 -9.37
CA ILE A 247 9.71 5.16 -7.91
C ILE A 247 10.95 4.45 -7.35
N PRO A 248 11.70 5.04 -6.41
CA PRO A 248 12.81 4.32 -5.78
C PRO A 248 12.31 3.07 -5.06
N HIS A 249 12.82 1.90 -5.45
CA HIS A 249 12.62 0.67 -4.71
C HIS A 249 13.75 0.53 -3.68
N VAL A 250 13.37 0.41 -2.42
CA VAL A 250 14.27 0.38 -1.27
C VAL A 250 13.97 -0.86 -0.45
N MET A 251 14.99 -1.68 -0.26
CA MET A 251 14.94 -2.84 0.63
C MET A 251 15.61 -2.46 1.95
N PHE A 252 14.87 -2.52 3.05
CA PHE A 252 15.38 -2.27 4.40
C PHE A 252 15.85 -3.57 5.03
N ALA A 253 16.90 -3.54 5.86
CA ALA A 253 17.46 -4.74 6.47
C ALA A 253 16.45 -5.50 7.32
N ASP A 254 15.64 -4.74 8.07
CA ASP A 254 14.58 -5.25 8.92
C ASP A 254 13.46 -4.20 9.08
N LEU A 255 12.39 -4.59 9.77
CA LEU A 255 11.23 -3.76 10.01
C LEU A 255 11.55 -2.57 10.97
N TYR A 256 12.53 -2.71 11.86
CA TYR A 256 12.96 -1.62 12.75
C TYR A 256 13.63 -0.50 11.96
N ASN A 257 14.48 -0.86 11.01
CA ASN A 257 15.05 0.06 10.06
C ASN A 257 13.94 0.71 9.22
N ALA A 258 13.05 -0.07 8.59
CA ALA A 258 11.95 0.49 7.80
C ALA A 258 11.11 1.52 8.58
N THR A 259 10.71 1.19 9.83
CA THR A 259 9.93 2.09 10.70
C THR A 259 10.70 3.33 11.14
N SER A 260 12.04 3.29 11.15
CA SER A 260 12.87 4.46 11.43
C SER A 260 12.72 5.51 10.33
N TYR A 261 12.71 5.10 9.06
CA TYR A 261 12.65 5.99 7.89
C TYR A 261 11.24 6.34 7.42
N LEU A 262 10.26 5.45 7.63
CA LEU A 262 8.94 5.51 7.00
C LEU A 262 7.81 5.87 7.97
N ARG A 263 6.75 6.49 7.43
CA ARG A 263 5.44 6.56 8.07
C ARG A 263 4.70 5.28 7.73
N ILE A 264 4.58 4.39 8.71
CA ILE A 264 4.03 3.04 8.53
C ILE A 264 3.15 2.67 9.73
N SER A 265 1.94 2.17 9.47
CA SER A 265 1.02 1.66 10.51
C SER A 265 1.33 0.21 10.87
N ASP A 266 0.82 -0.29 12.00
CA ASP A 266 1.09 -1.67 12.44
C ASP A 266 0.61 -2.73 11.44
N ILE A 267 -0.51 -2.48 10.78
CA ILE A 267 -1.01 -3.37 9.73
C ILE A 267 -0.11 -3.34 8.51
N GLN A 268 0.41 -2.16 8.12
CA GLN A 268 1.39 -2.07 7.03
C GLN A 268 2.72 -2.74 7.39
N LYS A 269 3.13 -2.71 8.66
CA LYS A 269 4.29 -3.49 9.15
C LYS A 269 4.08 -4.98 8.95
N GLN A 270 2.88 -5.51 9.27
CA GLN A 270 2.54 -6.91 9.05
C GLN A 270 2.54 -7.29 7.57
N ILE A 271 2.01 -6.43 6.69
CA ILE A 271 2.06 -6.64 5.23
C ILE A 271 3.51 -6.67 4.75
N LEU A 272 4.36 -5.74 5.23
CA LEU A 272 5.75 -5.64 4.81
C LEU A 272 6.60 -6.83 5.28
N ALA A 273 6.30 -7.36 6.47
CA ALA A 273 6.95 -8.53 7.05
C ALA A 273 6.36 -9.87 6.55
N SER A 274 5.36 -9.84 5.67
CA SER A 274 4.70 -11.06 5.22
C SER A 274 5.59 -11.87 4.28
N LEU A 275 5.43 -13.19 4.35
CA LEU A 275 6.18 -14.15 3.54
C LEU A 275 5.94 -13.94 2.04
N GLU A 276 4.76 -13.44 1.64
CA GLU A 276 4.43 -13.15 0.23
C GLU A 276 5.32 -12.09 -0.42
N ASN A 277 6.15 -11.39 0.35
CA ASN A 277 7.10 -10.39 -0.13
C ASN A 277 6.43 -9.31 -0.97
N ILE A 278 5.60 -8.51 -0.30
CA ILE A 278 4.90 -7.40 -0.91
C ILE A 278 5.76 -6.15 -0.82
N GLU A 279 5.98 -5.49 -1.96
CA GLU A 279 6.49 -4.13 -2.01
C GLU A 279 5.34 -3.15 -1.78
N ILE A 280 5.49 -2.27 -0.79
CA ILE A 280 4.45 -1.34 -0.39
C ILE A 280 4.87 0.08 -0.71
N LEU A 281 3.98 0.84 -1.35
CA LEU A 281 4.15 2.27 -1.53
C LEU A 281 3.96 2.99 -0.19
N LEU A 282 5.04 3.50 0.39
CA LEU A 282 5.05 4.16 1.69
C LEU A 282 5.69 5.55 1.64
N ALA A 283 5.21 6.44 2.50
CA ALA A 283 5.77 7.78 2.65
C ALA A 283 6.95 7.81 3.62
N LEU A 284 8.00 8.54 3.25
CA LEU A 284 9.13 8.86 4.10
C LEU A 284 8.73 9.86 5.19
N LYS A 285 9.33 9.74 6.37
CA LYS A 285 9.29 10.84 7.35
C LYS A 285 10.05 12.03 6.78
N SER A 286 9.57 13.24 7.07
CA SER A 286 10.10 14.50 6.51
C SER A 286 11.62 14.66 6.71
N ALA A 287 12.17 14.19 7.83
CA ALA A 287 13.59 14.23 8.14
C ALA A 287 14.46 13.45 7.13
N PHE A 288 13.93 12.38 6.54
CA PHE A 288 14.69 11.47 5.68
C PHE A 288 14.46 11.72 4.19
N VAL A 289 13.46 12.53 3.82
CA VAL A 289 13.15 12.83 2.40
C VAL A 289 14.40 13.19 1.60
N SER A 290 15.30 13.99 2.16
CA SER A 290 16.54 14.42 1.46
C SER A 290 17.53 13.29 1.15
N GLN A 291 17.53 12.21 1.93
CA GLN A 291 18.45 11.07 1.82
C GLN A 291 18.04 10.06 0.73
N PHE A 292 16.78 10.11 0.29
CA PHE A 292 16.22 9.16 -0.69
C PHE A 292 15.85 9.84 -2.02
N ARG A 293 16.29 11.08 -2.24
CA ARG A 293 16.05 11.78 -3.51
C ARG A 293 16.96 11.23 -4.61
N PRO A 294 16.44 10.63 -5.69
CA PRO A 294 17.25 10.45 -6.88
C PRO A 294 17.79 11.83 -7.33
N ILE A 295 19.04 11.88 -7.79
CA ILE A 295 19.64 13.08 -8.38
C ILE A 295 18.90 13.39 -9.69
N ASP A 296 17.75 14.04 -9.60
CA ASP A 296 17.16 14.84 -10.68
C ASP A 296 16.03 15.72 -10.12
N CYS A 297 16.38 16.97 -9.79
CA CYS A 297 15.50 18.15 -9.73
C CYS A 297 16.31 19.37 -9.25
N LYS A 298 17.37 19.75 -9.97
CA LYS A 298 17.92 21.11 -9.90
C LYS A 298 17.92 21.71 -11.30
N ASN A 299 16.78 22.30 -11.67
CA ASN A 299 16.68 23.44 -12.60
C ASN A 299 15.21 23.85 -12.71
N ILE A 300 14.73 24.65 -11.75
CA ILE A 300 13.62 25.59 -11.98
C ILE A 300 14.00 27.00 -11.51
N GLU A 301 14.98 27.17 -10.63
CA GLU A 301 15.45 28.49 -10.21
C GLU A 301 16.66 28.95 -11.02
N SER A 302 16.44 29.35 -12.28
CA SER A 302 17.18 30.41 -13.00
C SER A 302 17.10 30.17 -14.52
N LYS A 303 16.12 30.76 -15.18
CA LYS A 303 16.17 31.24 -16.58
C LYS A 303 14.87 31.95 -16.94
N VAL A 304 14.63 33.07 -16.26
CA VAL A 304 13.82 34.17 -16.80
C VAL A 304 14.81 35.23 -17.23
N SER A 305 15.38 35.06 -18.42
CA SER A 305 15.95 36.14 -19.24
C SER A 305 16.67 35.53 -20.43
N GLN A 306 16.28 36.00 -21.63
CA GLN A 306 16.97 35.84 -22.91
C GLN A 306 16.85 34.44 -23.55
N ASP A 307 15.87 34.25 -24.42
CA ASP A 307 16.11 34.46 -25.85
C ASP A 307 14.82 34.35 -26.66
N SER A 308 14.44 35.51 -27.20
CA SER A 308 13.57 35.64 -28.36
C SER A 308 14.39 35.36 -29.62
N LYS A 309 13.99 34.39 -30.43
CA LYS A 309 13.75 34.53 -31.89
C LYS A 309 13.62 33.17 -32.57
N ASP A 310 12.67 33.15 -33.50
CA ASP A 310 12.51 32.26 -34.64
C ASP A 310 12.13 30.80 -34.35
N PHE A 311 10.87 30.45 -34.66
CA PHE A 311 10.52 29.59 -35.80
C PHE A 311 9.00 29.36 -35.83
N ASN A 312 8.35 29.94 -36.84
CA ASN A 312 7.05 29.48 -37.32
C ASN A 312 7.28 28.24 -38.18
N THR A 313 6.53 27.16 -37.96
CA THR A 313 5.76 26.44 -39.00
C THR A 313 4.88 25.39 -38.33
N GLU A 314 3.68 25.27 -38.91
CA GLU A 314 2.56 24.42 -38.53
C GLU A 314 2.90 22.93 -38.52
N ASP A 315 2.46 22.20 -37.49
CA ASP A 315 1.77 20.93 -37.70
C ASP A 315 0.97 20.50 -36.46
N SER A 316 -0.32 20.31 -36.69
CA SER A 316 -1.36 20.01 -35.72
C SER A 316 -1.39 18.54 -35.34
N LYS A 317 -0.86 18.18 -34.15
CA LYS A 317 -1.34 17.05 -33.33
C LYS A 317 -1.22 17.39 -31.85
N SER A 318 -2.36 17.53 -31.19
CA SER A 318 -2.50 17.80 -29.77
C SER A 318 -1.82 16.72 -28.91
N LYS A 319 -0.64 17.05 -28.37
CA LYS A 319 -0.05 16.36 -27.22
C LYS A 319 -0.14 17.31 -26.02
N ASN A 320 -1.25 17.25 -25.28
CA ASN A 320 -1.30 17.78 -23.92
C ASN A 320 -0.97 16.64 -22.96
N SER A 321 0.30 16.52 -22.55
CA SER A 321 0.66 15.71 -21.40
C SER A 321 0.24 16.46 -20.14
N LYS A 322 -0.95 16.11 -19.61
CA LYS A 322 -1.35 16.48 -18.25
C LYS A 322 -0.49 15.66 -17.28
N ASN A 323 0.48 16.28 -16.59
CA ASN A 323 1.22 15.63 -15.51
C ASN A 323 0.44 15.78 -14.20
N HIS A 324 -0.61 14.97 -14.05
CA HIS A 324 -1.04 14.51 -12.74
C HIS A 324 -0.57 13.06 -12.70
N ASN A 325 0.51 12.76 -11.99
CA ASN A 325 0.79 11.38 -11.61
C ASN A 325 0.65 11.35 -10.10
N PHE A 326 -0.34 10.63 -9.56
CA PHE A 326 -0.46 10.47 -8.11
C PHE A 326 0.71 9.71 -7.48
N LEU A 327 1.50 9.04 -8.33
CA LEU A 327 2.79 8.42 -8.04
C LEU A 327 3.96 9.43 -7.94
N GLU A 328 3.80 10.71 -8.32
CA GLU A 328 4.87 11.74 -8.33
C GLU A 328 5.20 12.34 -6.96
N SER A 329 4.78 11.72 -5.86
CA SER A 329 5.17 12.21 -4.54
C SER A 329 6.68 12.02 -4.36
N LYS A 330 7.43 13.13 -4.26
CA LYS A 330 8.89 13.15 -3.99
C LYS A 330 9.28 12.52 -2.64
N ASN A 331 8.28 12.08 -1.87
CA ASN A 331 8.42 11.57 -0.52
C ASN A 331 7.98 10.10 -0.42
N THR A 332 7.62 9.44 -1.52
CA THR A 332 7.20 8.02 -1.50
C THR A 332 8.25 7.12 -2.10
N ILE A 333 8.37 5.93 -1.53
CA ILE A 333 9.23 4.85 -2.01
C ILE A 333 8.43 3.55 -2.09
N LEU A 334 8.92 2.61 -2.88
CA LEU A 334 8.49 1.21 -2.78
C LEU A 334 9.38 0.52 -1.78
N ALA A 335 8.84 0.27 -0.59
CA ALA A 335 9.56 -0.37 0.50
C ALA A 335 9.37 -1.89 0.44
N SER A 336 10.45 -2.62 0.69
CA SER A 336 10.43 -4.08 0.87
C SER A 336 11.40 -4.52 1.96
N LEU A 337 11.29 -5.78 2.37
CA LEU A 337 12.26 -6.45 3.22
C LEU A 337 12.94 -7.59 2.45
N PRO A 338 14.11 -8.07 2.90
CA PRO A 338 14.74 -9.26 2.37
C PRO A 338 13.78 -10.45 2.39
N ASN A 339 13.51 -10.97 1.21
CA ASN A 339 12.41 -11.90 0.95
C ASN A 339 12.82 -13.37 0.93
N ASP A 340 14.08 -13.65 1.24
CA ASP A 340 14.62 -14.98 1.38
C ASP A 340 15.83 -14.97 2.31
N CYS A 341 16.17 -16.16 2.79
CA CYS A 341 17.28 -16.35 3.72
C CYS A 341 18.63 -15.85 3.18
N PHE A 342 18.86 -15.80 1.85
CA PHE A 342 20.13 -15.33 1.30
C PHE A 342 20.24 -13.82 1.43
N LEU A 343 19.21 -13.09 1.01
CA LEU A 343 19.16 -11.63 1.16
C LEU A 343 19.14 -11.24 2.64
N MET A 344 18.42 -11.97 3.49
CA MET A 344 18.42 -11.71 4.93
C MET A 344 19.83 -11.76 5.53
N LEU A 345 20.64 -12.74 5.13
CA LEU A 345 22.02 -12.85 5.63
C LEU A 345 22.95 -11.81 5.01
N LEU A 346 22.71 -11.42 3.74
CA LEU A 346 23.45 -10.32 3.12
C LEU A 346 23.21 -9.00 3.89
N PHE A 347 21.94 -8.71 4.22
CA PHE A 347 21.59 -7.53 5.00
C PHE A 347 22.05 -7.63 6.46
N ASP A 348 21.98 -8.80 7.10
CA ASP A 348 22.56 -9.02 8.44
C ASP A 348 24.07 -8.71 8.45
N LYS A 349 24.79 -9.12 7.40
CA LYS A 349 26.23 -8.81 7.24
C LYS A 349 26.47 -7.33 6.96
N LEU A 350 25.65 -6.67 6.14
CA LEU A 350 25.73 -5.22 5.88
C LEU A 350 25.50 -4.40 7.16
N GLN A 351 24.49 -4.77 7.95
CA GLN A 351 24.12 -4.10 9.18
C GLN A 351 25.21 -4.29 10.25
N LYS A 352 25.60 -5.54 10.56
CA LYS A 352 26.58 -5.85 11.63
C LYS A 352 27.99 -5.33 11.32
N ASN A 353 28.45 -5.46 10.08
CA ASN A 353 29.85 -5.15 9.75
C ASN A 353 30.05 -3.72 9.25
N PHE A 354 29.00 -3.08 8.71
CA PHE A 354 29.13 -1.80 8.02
C PHE A 354 28.07 -0.76 8.42
N ASN A 355 27.15 -1.09 9.34
CA ASN A 355 26.08 -0.20 9.82
C ASN A 355 25.24 0.40 8.67
N ILE A 356 24.86 -0.46 7.72
CA ILE A 356 24.00 -0.12 6.59
C ILE A 356 22.62 -0.75 6.81
N ASP A 357 21.61 0.11 6.87
CA ASP A 357 20.22 -0.24 7.20
C ASP A 357 19.37 -0.58 5.97
N PHE A 358 19.79 -0.20 4.77
CA PHE A 358 19.01 -0.36 3.54
C PHE A 358 19.89 -0.36 2.29
N ALA A 359 19.33 -0.87 1.19
CA ALA A 359 19.89 -0.76 -0.16
C ALA A 359 18.80 -0.47 -1.19
N PHE A 360 19.18 0.17 -2.29
CA PHE A 360 18.31 0.36 -3.43
C PHE A 360 18.38 -0.87 -4.34
N PHE A 361 17.24 -1.25 -4.93
CA PHE A 361 17.22 -2.31 -5.93
C PHE A 361 16.46 -1.90 -7.20
N LYS A 362 16.77 -2.58 -8.29
CA LYS A 362 16.10 -2.38 -9.58
C LYS A 362 15.94 -3.71 -10.31
N SER A 363 14.70 -4.03 -10.67
CA SER A 363 14.40 -5.21 -11.50
C SER A 363 14.91 -5.01 -12.94
N LEU A 364 15.55 -6.04 -13.50
CA LEU A 364 16.13 -6.03 -14.85
C LEU A 364 15.33 -6.95 -15.78
N LYS A 365 14.77 -6.38 -16.85
CA LYS A 365 13.88 -7.11 -17.80
C LYS A 365 14.58 -8.18 -18.64
N SER A 366 15.92 -8.26 -18.67
CA SER A 366 16.66 -9.29 -19.43
C SER A 366 18.10 -9.48 -18.96
N ALA A 367 18.54 -10.75 -18.89
CA ALA A 367 19.94 -11.15 -18.68
C ALA A 367 20.89 -10.62 -19.77
N LYS A 368 20.40 -10.30 -20.98
CA LYS A 368 21.24 -9.81 -22.09
C LYS A 368 21.83 -8.42 -21.84
N ASN A 369 21.24 -7.65 -20.93
CA ASN A 369 21.70 -6.32 -20.54
C ASN A 369 22.45 -6.31 -19.20
N ALA A 370 22.57 -7.47 -18.53
CA ALA A 370 23.30 -7.58 -17.29
C ALA A 370 24.78 -7.78 -17.59
N GLU A 371 25.61 -6.78 -17.26
CA GLU A 371 27.04 -6.98 -17.08
C GLU A 371 27.20 -8.07 -16.01
N GLN A 372 27.84 -9.20 -16.35
CA GLN A 372 28.22 -10.31 -15.46
C GLN A 372 27.43 -10.48 -14.13
N ILE A 373 26.59 -11.53 -14.04
CA ILE A 373 25.88 -11.91 -12.82
C ILE A 373 26.88 -12.23 -11.69
N ASP A 374 26.76 -11.56 -10.55
CA ASP A 374 27.63 -11.77 -9.38
C ASP A 374 27.28 -13.05 -8.61
N ILE A 375 25.98 -13.36 -8.49
CA ILE A 375 25.50 -14.56 -7.83
C ILE A 375 24.19 -15.04 -8.44
N SER A 376 24.04 -16.36 -8.55
CA SER A 376 22.80 -17.02 -8.99
C SER A 376 22.39 -18.10 -8.00
N TYR A 377 21.14 -18.04 -7.55
CA TYR A 377 20.54 -19.03 -6.69
C TYR A 377 19.07 -19.29 -7.02
N THR A 378 18.58 -20.46 -6.60
CA THR A 378 17.20 -20.90 -6.81
C THR A 378 16.59 -21.24 -5.46
N LEU A 379 15.37 -20.78 -5.20
CA LEU A 379 14.63 -21.15 -4.00
C LEU A 379 14.09 -22.58 -4.14
N LYS A 380 14.11 -23.35 -3.05
CA LYS A 380 13.47 -24.67 -3.02
C LYS A 380 11.98 -24.61 -2.68
N TYR A 381 11.46 -23.40 -2.46
CA TYR A 381 10.06 -23.12 -2.22
C TYR A 381 9.59 -22.03 -3.19
N HIS A 382 8.30 -22.06 -3.55
CA HIS A 382 7.69 -21.07 -4.43
C HIS A 382 6.47 -20.44 -3.75
N LEU A 383 6.48 -19.12 -3.65
CA LEU A 383 5.37 -18.32 -3.13
C LEU A 383 4.68 -17.63 -4.30
N ASP A 384 3.34 -17.68 -4.34
CA ASP A 384 2.58 -16.97 -5.37
C ASP A 384 2.72 -15.46 -5.16
N SER A 385 3.32 -14.79 -6.12
CA SER A 385 3.48 -13.33 -6.11
C SER A 385 2.61 -12.67 -7.20
N ASN A 386 1.31 -12.98 -7.24
CA ASN A 386 0.40 -12.27 -8.16
C ASN A 386 0.23 -10.79 -7.78
N LEU A 387 0.55 -10.43 -6.53
CA LEU A 387 0.58 -9.06 -6.00
C LEU A 387 2.00 -8.76 -5.48
N GLN A 388 2.84 -8.18 -6.33
CA GLN A 388 4.21 -7.80 -5.93
C GLN A 388 4.28 -6.37 -5.41
N ILE A 389 3.41 -5.47 -5.88
CA ILE A 389 3.50 -4.04 -5.58
C ILE A 389 2.10 -3.50 -5.28
N VAL A 390 1.91 -2.91 -4.10
CA VAL A 390 0.59 -2.43 -3.65
C VAL A 390 0.65 -1.05 -2.99
N ALA A 391 -0.48 -0.35 -3.01
CA ALA A 391 -0.80 0.65 -1.99
C ALA A 391 -1.71 -0.01 -0.94
N SER A 392 -1.52 0.31 0.32
CA SER A 392 -2.21 -0.32 1.44
C SER A 392 -2.82 0.70 2.39
N SER A 393 -4.05 0.44 2.82
CA SER A 393 -4.76 1.21 3.82
C SER A 393 -4.32 0.84 5.24
N GLU A 394 -4.56 1.73 6.18
CA GLU A 394 -4.42 1.48 7.61
C GLU A 394 -5.36 0.37 8.09
N SER A 395 -6.44 0.08 7.36
CA SER A 395 -7.38 -1.01 7.67
C SER A 395 -6.98 -2.37 7.07
N GLY A 396 -5.80 -2.49 6.46
CA GLY A 396 -5.31 -3.74 5.85
C GLY A 396 -5.94 -4.10 4.51
N ARG A 397 -6.61 -3.16 3.83
CA ARG A 397 -7.02 -3.34 2.43
C ARG A 397 -5.89 -2.84 1.54
N PHE A 398 -5.72 -3.45 0.38
CA PHE A 398 -4.66 -3.06 -0.55
C PHE A 398 -5.17 -3.04 -1.98
N VAL A 399 -4.50 -2.26 -2.80
CA VAL A 399 -4.76 -2.13 -4.24
C VAL A 399 -3.46 -2.35 -5.01
N PRO A 400 -3.48 -3.14 -6.10
CA PRO A 400 -2.28 -3.42 -6.89
C PRO A 400 -1.79 -2.16 -7.60
N LEU A 401 -0.50 -1.87 -7.58
CA LEU A 401 0.07 -0.80 -8.41
C LEU A 401 0.33 -1.33 -9.82
N LYS A 402 -0.73 -1.62 -10.57
CA LYS A 402 -0.65 -2.08 -11.97
C LYS A 402 -1.75 -1.43 -12.80
N TYR A 403 -1.41 -0.86 -13.94
CA TYR A 403 -2.39 -0.38 -14.90
C TYR A 403 -2.92 -1.53 -15.76
N ALA A 404 -4.22 -1.59 -15.99
CA ALA A 404 -4.81 -2.60 -16.84
C ALA A 404 -4.47 -2.34 -18.30
N HIS A 405 -4.29 -3.42 -19.07
CA HIS A 405 -4.23 -3.35 -20.53
C HIS A 405 -5.62 -3.48 -21.17
N THR A 406 -6.65 -3.77 -20.36
CA THR A 406 -8.04 -3.92 -20.77
C THR A 406 -8.84 -2.70 -20.38
N ASP A 407 -9.91 -2.45 -21.12
CA ASP A 407 -10.88 -1.41 -20.80
C ASP A 407 -11.74 -1.76 -19.57
N LEU A 408 -12.30 -0.73 -18.94
CA LEU A 408 -13.13 -0.89 -17.74
C LEU A 408 -14.36 -1.75 -18.05
N SER A 409 -14.95 -1.58 -19.23
CA SER A 409 -16.12 -2.34 -19.65
C SER A 409 -15.82 -3.84 -19.79
N GLY A 410 -14.71 -4.20 -20.45
CA GLY A 410 -14.25 -5.57 -20.57
C GLY A 410 -13.84 -6.20 -19.23
N PHE A 411 -13.21 -5.44 -18.34
CA PHE A 411 -12.89 -5.91 -17.00
C PHE A 411 -14.15 -6.20 -16.18
N LEU A 412 -15.09 -5.25 -16.15
CA LEU A 412 -16.35 -5.41 -15.44
C LEU A 412 -17.10 -6.63 -15.97
N ASN A 413 -17.20 -6.81 -17.29
CA ASN A 413 -17.87 -7.96 -17.92
C ASN A 413 -17.29 -9.31 -17.46
N ASN A 414 -15.98 -9.39 -17.23
CA ASN A 414 -15.33 -10.60 -16.71
C ASN A 414 -15.51 -10.80 -15.19
N GLN A 415 -15.77 -9.73 -14.43
CA GLN A 415 -16.09 -9.81 -12.99
C GLN A 415 -17.59 -9.92 -12.69
N ILE A 416 -18.46 -9.85 -13.71
CA ILE A 416 -19.94 -9.95 -13.63
C ILE A 416 -20.38 -11.42 -13.43
N ILE A 417 -19.87 -12.09 -12.40
CA ILE A 417 -20.42 -13.38 -11.92
C ILE A 417 -21.49 -13.14 -10.83
N THR A 418 -21.55 -11.93 -10.24
CA THR A 418 -22.57 -11.56 -9.23
C THR A 418 -23.72 -10.80 -9.90
N GLN A 419 -24.94 -11.35 -9.85
CA GLN A 419 -26.18 -10.82 -10.46
C GLN A 419 -26.71 -9.49 -9.84
N ASN A 420 -25.88 -8.74 -9.13
CA ASN A 420 -26.29 -7.59 -8.34
C ASN A 420 -26.03 -6.25 -9.05
N LYS A 421 -26.90 -5.26 -8.81
CA LYS A 421 -26.65 -3.88 -9.22
C LYS A 421 -25.40 -3.35 -8.52
N LYS A 422 -24.54 -2.65 -9.26
CA LYS A 422 -23.28 -2.09 -8.72
C LYS A 422 -23.19 -0.61 -9.02
N PHE A 423 -22.66 0.16 -8.08
CA PHE A 423 -22.27 1.54 -8.31
C PHE A 423 -20.77 1.61 -8.56
N ILE A 424 -20.37 2.15 -9.70
CA ILE A 424 -18.99 2.18 -10.17
C ILE A 424 -18.47 3.61 -10.06
N ILE A 425 -17.31 3.74 -9.41
CA ILE A 425 -16.61 5.02 -9.24
C ILE A 425 -15.22 4.87 -9.84
N LEU A 426 -14.88 5.72 -10.81
CA LEU A 426 -13.54 5.85 -11.38
C LEU A 426 -13.02 7.25 -11.10
N LEU A 427 -11.91 7.34 -10.36
CA LEU A 427 -11.21 8.58 -10.07
C LEU A 427 -9.73 8.40 -10.42
N SER A 428 -9.31 8.95 -11.55
CA SER A 428 -7.97 8.75 -12.11
C SER A 428 -7.36 10.06 -12.57
N SER A 429 -6.04 10.17 -12.51
CA SER A 429 -5.30 11.29 -13.08
C SER A 429 -5.27 11.26 -14.61
N ARG A 430 -5.50 10.08 -15.19
CA ARG A 430 -5.35 9.78 -16.63
C ARG A 430 -6.68 9.75 -17.35
N ASN A 431 -7.74 9.36 -16.64
CA ASN A 431 -9.06 9.13 -17.19
C ASN A 431 -10.08 10.15 -16.64
N ASN A 432 -11.17 10.35 -17.38
CA ASN A 432 -12.29 11.16 -16.88
C ASN A 432 -12.90 10.48 -15.65
N SER A 433 -13.47 11.28 -14.74
CA SER A 433 -14.16 10.72 -13.59
C SER A 433 -15.48 10.10 -14.01
N LEU A 434 -15.79 8.91 -13.49
CA LEU A 434 -17.04 8.21 -13.77
C LEU A 434 -17.79 7.90 -12.48
N PHE A 435 -19.10 8.12 -12.51
CA PHE A 435 -20.05 7.72 -11.48
C PHE A 435 -21.22 7.00 -12.16
N TRP A 436 -21.11 5.69 -12.33
CA TRP A 436 -22.04 4.90 -13.14
C TRP A 436 -22.82 3.91 -12.29
N LEU A 437 -24.10 3.76 -12.61
CA LEU A 437 -24.93 2.67 -12.11
C LEU A 437 -24.97 1.56 -13.17
N TYR A 438 -24.61 0.35 -12.75
CA TYR A 438 -24.72 -0.85 -13.57
C TYR A 438 -26.04 -1.57 -13.30
N ASN A 439 -26.84 -1.84 -14.35
CA ASN A 439 -28.12 -2.54 -14.26
C ASN A 439 -28.20 -3.70 -15.28
N LEU A 440 -28.74 -4.85 -14.83
CA LEU A 440 -28.81 -6.11 -15.59
C LEU A 440 -30.11 -6.31 -16.38
N LYS A 441 -30.94 -5.29 -16.59
CA LYS A 441 -32.20 -5.48 -17.32
C LYS A 441 -31.98 -5.63 -18.83
N GLY A 442 -31.90 -6.87 -19.30
CA GLY A 442 -32.03 -7.27 -20.71
C GLY A 442 -30.73 -7.19 -21.50
N ASN A 443 -29.91 -6.17 -21.26
CA ASN A 443 -28.50 -6.02 -21.68
C ASN A 443 -27.77 -5.21 -20.58
N ALA A 444 -26.45 -5.37 -20.47
CA ALA A 444 -25.62 -4.58 -19.56
C ALA A 444 -25.73 -3.08 -19.90
N GLU A 445 -26.59 -2.35 -19.18
CA GLU A 445 -26.78 -0.90 -19.36
C GLU A 445 -26.11 -0.13 -18.22
N TYR A 446 -25.32 0.87 -18.58
CA TYR A 446 -24.70 1.81 -17.67
C TYR A 446 -25.47 3.14 -17.71
N SER A 447 -25.83 3.68 -16.55
CA SER A 447 -26.39 5.03 -16.46
C SER A 447 -25.50 5.95 -15.64
N GLU A 448 -25.16 7.10 -16.20
CA GLU A 448 -24.39 8.13 -15.51
C GLU A 448 -25.23 8.80 -14.43
N ILE A 449 -24.74 8.76 -13.19
CA ILE A 449 -25.42 9.33 -12.01
C ILE A 449 -24.98 10.77 -11.75
N LEU A 450 -23.71 11.06 -12.00
CA LEU A 450 -23.13 12.38 -11.78
C LEU A 450 -22.19 12.73 -12.94
N ASN A 451 -22.61 13.70 -13.75
CA ASN A 451 -21.78 14.26 -14.81
C ASN A 451 -20.79 15.27 -14.22
N ILE A 452 -19.50 15.01 -14.44
CA ILE A 452 -18.43 15.94 -14.10
C ILE A 452 -18.09 16.76 -15.34
N SER A 453 -18.35 18.06 -15.26
CA SER A 453 -17.92 19.02 -16.28
C SER A 453 -17.72 20.39 -15.64
N PHE A 454 -16.51 20.95 -15.76
CA PHE A 454 -16.21 22.30 -15.28
C PHE A 454 -15.02 22.95 -15.98
N SER A 455 -14.97 24.28 -15.92
CA SER A 455 -13.82 25.04 -16.43
C SER A 455 -12.60 24.88 -15.51
N THR A 456 -11.43 24.58 -16.06
CA THR A 456 -10.15 24.60 -15.30
C THR A 456 -9.56 26.01 -15.14
N ASN A 457 -10.30 27.04 -15.56
CA ASN A 457 -9.93 28.44 -15.41
C ASN A 457 -10.38 28.98 -14.04
N LEU A 458 -9.41 29.21 -13.15
CA LEU A 458 -9.65 29.72 -11.80
C LEU A 458 -10.43 31.03 -11.79
N ALA A 459 -10.14 31.95 -12.71
CA ALA A 459 -10.78 33.27 -12.77
C ALA A 459 -12.30 33.16 -12.96
N THR A 460 -12.76 32.16 -13.72
CA THR A 460 -14.20 31.89 -13.93
C THR A 460 -14.88 31.56 -12.60
N HIS A 461 -14.29 30.68 -11.79
CA HIS A 461 -14.85 30.30 -10.49
C HIS A 461 -14.80 31.43 -9.47
N LEU A 462 -13.74 32.25 -9.49
CA LEU A 462 -13.65 33.44 -8.63
C LEU A 462 -14.71 34.49 -8.97
N LYS A 463 -15.04 34.66 -10.25
CA LYS A 463 -16.16 35.52 -10.68
C LYS A 463 -17.50 34.99 -10.18
N THR A 464 -17.73 33.68 -10.28
CA THR A 464 -18.94 33.05 -9.70
C THR A 464 -18.98 33.26 -8.18
N LEU A 465 -17.87 33.00 -7.48
CA LEU A 465 -17.75 33.18 -6.04
C LEU A 465 -18.05 34.62 -5.60
N TYR A 466 -17.61 35.63 -6.36
CA TYR A 466 -17.89 37.04 -6.07
C TYR A 466 -19.40 37.33 -5.97
N THR A 467 -20.23 36.59 -6.70
CA THR A 467 -21.69 36.74 -6.67
C THR A 467 -22.37 36.09 -5.47
N TYR A 468 -21.65 35.22 -4.73
CA TYR A 468 -22.20 34.56 -3.55
C TYR A 468 -22.30 35.52 -2.37
N GLN A 469 -23.21 35.21 -1.44
CA GLN A 469 -23.35 35.97 -0.20
C GLN A 469 -22.01 36.05 0.54
N ASN A 470 -21.51 37.27 0.78
CA ASN A 470 -20.21 37.60 1.36
C ASN A 470 -18.98 37.13 0.56
N GLY A 471 -19.15 36.64 -0.67
CA GLY A 471 -18.04 36.22 -1.53
C GLY A 471 -17.16 37.39 -1.96
N ASP A 472 -17.76 38.54 -2.23
CA ASP A 472 -17.05 39.79 -2.54
C ASP A 472 -16.14 40.24 -1.38
N LYS A 473 -16.63 40.18 -0.13
CA LYS A 473 -15.87 40.51 1.08
C LYS A 473 -14.74 39.52 1.31
N LEU A 474 -14.99 38.23 1.14
CA LEU A 474 -13.97 37.19 1.27
C LEU A 474 -12.80 37.43 0.30
N LEU A 475 -13.11 37.66 -0.98
CA LEU A 475 -12.09 37.90 -2.01
C LEU A 475 -11.31 39.19 -1.75
N LYS A 476 -11.99 40.28 -1.34
CA LYS A 476 -11.33 41.54 -0.96
C LYS A 476 -10.41 41.35 0.23
N ASN A 477 -10.88 40.71 1.30
CA ASN A 477 -10.08 40.47 2.50
C ASN A 477 -8.86 39.60 2.19
N PHE A 478 -9.03 38.56 1.38
CA PHE A 478 -7.92 37.72 0.95
C PHE A 478 -6.91 38.50 0.10
N ALA A 479 -7.37 39.27 -0.89
CA ALA A 479 -6.49 40.09 -1.72
C ALA A 479 -5.71 41.13 -0.90
N LEU A 480 -6.30 41.67 0.16
CA LEU A 480 -5.64 42.59 1.08
C LEU A 480 -4.55 41.91 1.92
N GLN A 481 -4.80 40.71 2.45
CA GLN A 481 -3.85 40.01 3.33
C GLN A 481 -2.79 39.20 2.56
N HIS A 482 -3.14 38.68 1.38
CA HIS A 482 -2.32 37.77 0.58
C HIS A 482 -2.21 38.23 -0.88
N ALA A 483 -1.93 39.51 -1.09
CA ALA A 483 -1.87 40.13 -2.42
C ALA A 483 -0.95 39.39 -3.41
N GLY A 484 0.19 38.86 -2.94
CA GLY A 484 1.13 38.12 -3.78
C GLY A 484 0.54 36.83 -4.36
N ILE A 485 -0.30 36.12 -3.60
CA ILE A 485 -1.03 34.93 -4.09
C ILE A 485 -2.15 35.37 -5.03
N ALA A 486 -2.95 36.36 -4.62
CA ALA A 486 -4.11 36.79 -5.41
C ALA A 486 -3.73 37.36 -6.79
N GLN A 487 -2.51 37.89 -6.95
CA GLN A 487 -1.97 38.34 -8.22
C GLN A 487 -1.72 37.21 -9.23
N THR A 488 -1.60 35.94 -8.80
CA THR A 488 -1.38 34.78 -9.69
C THR A 488 -2.67 34.18 -10.25
N TRP A 489 -3.84 34.68 -9.83
CA TRP A 489 -5.14 34.10 -10.19
C TRP A 489 -5.57 34.33 -11.65
N GLY A 490 -4.78 35.04 -12.46
CA GLY A 490 -5.06 35.27 -13.88
C GLY A 490 -6.32 36.11 -14.12
N LEU A 491 -6.63 37.05 -13.23
CA LEU A 491 -7.79 37.93 -13.32
C LEU A 491 -7.59 39.03 -14.37
N ASP A 492 -8.64 39.40 -15.09
CA ASP A 492 -8.64 40.61 -15.90
C ASP A 492 -8.58 41.88 -15.03
N SER A 493 -8.06 42.97 -15.59
CA SER A 493 -7.84 44.22 -14.86
C SER A 493 -9.11 44.80 -14.23
N ASN A 494 -10.26 44.64 -14.88
CA ASN A 494 -11.55 45.13 -14.39
C ASN A 494 -12.03 44.35 -13.17
N PHE A 495 -11.85 43.03 -13.15
CA PHE A 495 -12.23 42.22 -11.99
C PHE A 495 -11.20 42.33 -10.86
N ALA A 496 -9.90 42.39 -11.18
CA ALA A 496 -8.83 42.60 -10.20
C ALA A 496 -9.05 43.89 -9.39
N SER A 497 -9.44 44.99 -10.04
CA SER A 497 -9.72 46.25 -9.34
C SER A 497 -10.96 46.16 -8.43
N LYS A 498 -11.98 45.36 -8.77
CA LYS A 498 -13.17 45.17 -7.93
C LYS A 498 -12.86 44.51 -6.59
N ILE A 499 -11.81 43.69 -6.53
CA ILE A 499 -11.37 43.02 -5.30
C ILE A 499 -10.17 43.72 -4.62
N GLY A 500 -9.76 44.89 -5.12
CA GLY A 500 -8.72 45.71 -4.49
C GLY A 500 -7.28 45.35 -4.87
N LEU A 501 -7.05 44.64 -5.98
CA LEU A 501 -5.71 44.36 -6.50
C LEU A 501 -5.20 45.48 -7.42
N ASP A 502 -3.91 45.82 -7.29
CA ASP A 502 -3.24 46.75 -8.19
C ASP A 502 -3.02 46.11 -9.57
N SER A 503 -3.76 46.59 -10.57
CA SER A 503 -3.73 46.08 -11.93
C SER A 503 -2.37 46.24 -12.63
N LYS A 504 -1.48 47.12 -12.12
CA LYS A 504 -0.13 47.32 -12.66
C LYS A 504 0.88 46.25 -12.23
N LYS A 505 0.55 45.45 -11.20
CA LYS A 505 1.40 44.36 -10.67
C LYS A 505 0.91 42.97 -11.08
N LEU A 506 -0.16 42.89 -11.87
CA LEU A 506 -0.59 41.63 -12.47
C LEU A 506 0.53 41.16 -13.41
N GLN A 507 1.00 39.93 -13.23
CA GLN A 507 1.95 39.34 -14.17
C GLN A 507 1.31 39.31 -15.57
N ASP A 508 2.09 39.64 -16.61
CA ASP A 508 1.62 39.63 -17.99
C ASP A 508 0.93 38.29 -18.29
N SER A 509 -0.36 38.36 -18.59
CA SER A 509 -1.29 37.25 -18.85
C SER A 509 -0.91 36.34 -20.04
N LYS A 510 0.28 36.51 -20.60
CA LYS A 510 0.85 35.68 -21.68
C LYS A 510 1.41 34.33 -21.20
N GLN A 511 1.67 34.16 -19.90
CA GLN A 511 2.16 32.88 -19.34
C GLN A 511 1.06 31.97 -18.76
N PHE A 512 -0.09 32.52 -18.38
CA PHE A 512 -1.23 31.72 -17.94
C PHE A 512 -2.13 31.43 -19.15
N ASN A 513 -2.20 30.16 -19.54
CA ASN A 513 -3.04 29.71 -20.65
C ASN A 513 -4.51 30.04 -20.33
N THR A 514 -5.02 31.18 -20.82
CA THR A 514 -6.38 31.69 -20.58
C THR A 514 -7.44 30.96 -21.41
N LYS A 515 -7.06 29.92 -22.15
CA LYS A 515 -8.03 29.06 -22.83
C LYS A 515 -8.87 28.35 -21.78
N ASN A 516 -10.19 28.59 -21.82
CA ASN A 516 -11.15 27.78 -21.07
C ASN A 516 -11.06 26.34 -21.57
N ILE A 517 -10.36 25.51 -20.81
CA ILE A 517 -10.35 24.06 -21.02
C ILE A 517 -11.38 23.50 -20.06
N GLU A 518 -12.44 22.92 -20.62
CA GLU A 518 -13.38 22.09 -19.86
C GLU A 518 -12.67 20.80 -19.43
N SER A 519 -12.92 20.39 -18.19
CA SER A 519 -12.48 19.12 -17.66
C SER A 519 -13.67 18.29 -17.22
N ASN A 520 -13.58 17.00 -17.53
CA ASN A 520 -14.51 15.97 -17.07
C ASN A 520 -13.88 15.08 -15.99
N ASN A 521 -12.83 15.56 -15.34
CA ASN A 521 -12.14 14.85 -14.28
C ASN A 521 -12.27 15.64 -12.97
N LEU A 522 -12.97 15.07 -11.99
CA LEU A 522 -13.22 15.70 -10.70
C LEU A 522 -11.92 16.03 -9.98
N ILE A 523 -10.88 15.23 -10.18
CA ILE A 523 -9.58 15.44 -9.53
C ILE A 523 -8.88 16.71 -10.02
N ASP A 524 -9.23 17.25 -11.19
CA ASP A 524 -8.69 18.54 -11.66
C ASP A 524 -9.09 19.71 -10.74
N ILE A 525 -10.01 19.52 -9.77
CA ILE A 525 -10.30 20.48 -8.69
C ILE A 525 -9.08 20.70 -7.78
N PHE A 526 -8.23 19.70 -7.59
CA PHE A 526 -7.01 19.83 -6.78
C PHE A 526 -6.07 20.85 -7.42
N THR A 527 -5.95 20.84 -8.74
CA THR A 527 -5.17 21.82 -9.51
C THR A 527 -5.72 23.24 -9.37
N LEU A 528 -7.05 23.39 -9.29
CA LEU A 528 -7.65 24.70 -9.01
C LEU A 528 -7.30 25.19 -7.61
N ILE A 529 -7.29 24.31 -6.61
CA ILE A 529 -6.91 24.63 -5.23
C ILE A 529 -5.41 24.97 -5.14
N GLU A 530 -4.56 24.21 -5.82
CA GLU A 530 -3.12 24.47 -5.92
C GLU A 530 -2.86 25.85 -6.53
N LYS A 531 -3.56 26.21 -7.60
CA LYS A 531 -3.49 27.56 -8.20
C LYS A 531 -4.06 28.64 -7.28
N LEU A 532 -5.17 28.35 -6.59
CA LEU A 532 -5.83 29.29 -5.68
C LEU A 532 -4.91 29.72 -4.54
N LEU A 533 -4.15 28.77 -3.98
CA LEU A 533 -3.24 29.00 -2.85
C LEU A 533 -1.78 29.17 -3.28
N ASN A 534 -1.49 29.12 -4.58
CA ASN A 534 -0.14 29.15 -5.17
C ASN A 534 0.81 28.11 -4.54
N LEU A 535 0.35 26.85 -4.47
CA LEU A 535 1.09 25.76 -3.85
C LEU A 535 2.24 25.26 -4.75
N PRO A 536 3.45 25.07 -4.20
CA PRO A 536 4.60 24.56 -4.96
C PRO A 536 4.58 23.04 -5.20
N GLN A 537 3.67 22.31 -4.54
CA GLN A 537 3.56 20.85 -4.58
C GLN A 537 2.10 20.45 -4.76
N ASN A 538 1.88 19.21 -5.21
CA ASN A 538 0.54 18.67 -5.39
C ASN A 538 -0.24 18.59 -4.06
N LEU A 539 -1.54 18.84 -4.10
CA LEU A 539 -2.42 18.87 -2.94
C LEU A 539 -2.39 17.55 -2.13
N LEU A 540 -2.28 16.42 -2.81
CA LEU A 540 -2.22 15.10 -2.16
C LEU A 540 -0.95 14.92 -1.31
N ILE A 541 0.14 15.60 -1.66
CA ILE A 541 1.38 15.60 -0.86
C ILE A 541 1.16 16.34 0.45
N TYR A 542 0.48 17.49 0.41
CA TYR A 542 0.10 18.23 1.62
C TYR A 542 -0.85 17.41 2.50
N ALA A 543 -1.84 16.73 1.90
CA ALA A 543 -2.75 15.86 2.63
C ALA A 543 -2.01 14.72 3.37
N ASN A 544 -1.08 14.03 2.69
CA ASN A 544 -0.25 12.97 3.30
C ASN A 544 0.74 13.49 4.37
N ASN A 545 1.02 14.79 4.39
CA ASN A 545 1.87 15.42 5.40
C ASN A 545 1.09 15.87 6.64
N CYS A 546 -0.24 15.86 6.58
CA CYS A 546 -1.07 16.16 7.73
C CYS A 546 -0.89 15.06 8.79
N VAL A 547 -0.63 15.49 10.03
CA VAL A 547 -0.53 14.61 11.21
C VAL A 547 -1.79 14.66 12.08
N ARG A 548 -2.82 15.37 11.63
CA ARG A 548 -4.10 15.50 12.33
C ARG A 548 -5.09 14.47 11.77
N GLU A 549 -5.99 14.01 12.62
CA GLU A 549 -6.97 12.98 12.25
C GLU A 549 -8.17 13.52 11.46
N ARG A 550 -8.47 14.81 11.59
CA ARG A 550 -9.62 15.49 10.95
C ARG A 550 -9.23 16.82 10.33
N GLY A 551 -9.74 17.06 9.14
CA GLY A 551 -9.61 18.33 8.45
C GLY A 551 -10.85 19.22 8.59
N PRO A 552 -10.76 20.48 8.14
CA PRO A 552 -11.93 21.33 8.00
C PRO A 552 -12.87 20.76 6.94
N ARG A 553 -14.18 20.85 7.18
CA ARG A 553 -15.22 20.41 6.23
C ARG A 553 -15.24 21.34 5.01
N ILE A 554 -15.07 20.76 3.82
CA ILE A 554 -15.12 21.45 2.53
C ILE A 554 -16.46 21.14 1.86
N ASP A 555 -17.15 22.16 1.38
CA ASP A 555 -18.51 22.03 0.85
C ASP A 555 -18.56 21.47 -0.58
N PHE A 556 -18.52 20.13 -0.71
CA PHE A 556 -18.87 19.42 -1.95
C PHE A 556 -20.39 19.33 -2.08
N LYS A 557 -21.02 20.36 -2.66
CA LYS A 557 -22.49 20.46 -2.74
C LYS A 557 -22.99 20.37 -4.17
N LEU A 558 -24.02 19.57 -4.38
CA LEU A 558 -24.75 19.52 -5.64
C LEU A 558 -25.71 20.70 -5.78
N VAL A 559 -25.77 21.27 -6.97
CA VAL A 559 -26.67 22.33 -7.38
C VAL A 559 -27.37 21.95 -8.68
N LYS A 560 -28.63 22.33 -8.80
CA LYS A 560 -29.40 22.14 -10.02
C LYS A 560 -29.17 23.33 -10.93
N ILE A 561 -28.54 23.10 -12.08
CA ILE A 561 -28.35 24.10 -13.13
C ILE A 561 -29.21 23.66 -14.31
N SER A 562 -30.32 24.38 -14.53
CA SER A 562 -31.35 23.99 -15.50
C SER A 562 -31.96 22.60 -15.17
N GLU A 563 -31.80 21.61 -16.06
CA GLU A 563 -32.28 20.25 -15.88
C GLU A 563 -31.23 19.29 -15.31
N ASN A 564 -29.96 19.73 -15.23
CA ASN A 564 -28.84 18.88 -14.81
C ASN A 564 -28.45 19.14 -13.35
N ILE A 565 -28.03 18.07 -12.67
CA ILE A 565 -27.39 18.15 -11.35
C ILE A 565 -25.88 18.27 -11.59
N SER A 566 -25.26 19.24 -10.94
CA SER A 566 -23.81 19.51 -11.07
C SER A 566 -23.21 19.88 -9.73
N LEU A 567 -21.89 19.71 -9.58
CA LEU A 567 -21.17 20.13 -8.38
C LEU A 567 -20.93 21.64 -8.39
N ASP A 568 -21.08 22.29 -7.24
CA ASP A 568 -20.75 23.70 -7.05
C ASP A 568 -19.24 23.88 -6.75
N TYR A 569 -18.44 23.91 -7.82
CA TYR A 569 -16.98 24.04 -7.72
C TYR A 569 -16.54 25.36 -7.06
N ALA A 570 -17.28 26.46 -7.26
CA ALA A 570 -16.97 27.74 -6.63
C ALA A 570 -17.13 27.69 -5.11
N ARG A 571 -18.08 26.89 -4.59
CA ARG A 571 -18.27 26.67 -3.15
C ARG A 571 -17.17 25.84 -2.51
N ILE A 572 -16.57 24.90 -3.25
CA ILE A 572 -15.37 24.18 -2.81
C ILE A 572 -14.22 25.17 -2.60
N LEU A 573 -13.94 26.00 -3.61
CA LEU A 573 -12.87 27.01 -3.53
C LEU A 573 -13.14 28.06 -2.44
N ARG A 574 -14.40 28.43 -2.23
CA ARG A 574 -14.81 29.32 -1.12
C ARG A 574 -14.40 28.77 0.23
N SER A 575 -14.70 27.48 0.48
CA SER A 575 -14.41 26.82 1.76
C SER A 575 -12.91 26.85 2.03
N VAL A 576 -12.12 26.41 1.05
CA VAL A 576 -10.65 26.44 1.09
C VAL A 576 -10.12 27.84 1.39
N LEU A 577 -10.59 28.84 0.64
CA LEU A 577 -10.13 30.23 0.80
C LEU A 577 -10.44 30.78 2.18
N SER A 578 -11.61 30.43 2.74
CA SER A 578 -12.03 30.89 4.07
C SER A 578 -11.18 30.30 5.19
N PHE A 579 -10.83 29.01 5.13
CA PHE A 579 -9.96 28.38 6.12
C PHE A 579 -8.53 28.90 6.02
N TYR A 580 -8.02 29.09 4.80
CA TYR A 580 -6.70 29.68 4.62
C TYR A 580 -6.63 31.10 5.19
N LEU A 581 -7.65 31.93 4.92
CA LEU A 581 -7.74 33.28 5.47
C LEU A 581 -7.85 33.28 7.01
N ALA A 582 -8.42 32.22 7.59
CA ALA A 582 -8.47 32.04 9.04
C ALA A 582 -7.13 31.53 9.65
N GLY A 583 -6.09 31.34 8.83
CA GLY A 583 -4.77 30.91 9.29
C GLY A 583 -4.63 29.39 9.48
N VAL A 584 -5.51 28.59 8.87
CA VAL A 584 -5.39 27.13 8.92
C VAL A 584 -4.23 26.67 8.02
N GLU A 585 -3.41 25.75 8.53
CA GLU A 585 -2.27 25.17 7.81
C GLU A 585 -2.70 24.46 6.51
N VAL A 586 -1.88 24.55 5.46
CA VAL A 586 -2.20 24.01 4.13
C VAL A 586 -2.35 22.49 4.16
N GLU A 587 -1.52 21.81 4.93
CA GLU A 587 -1.58 20.36 5.16
C GLU A 587 -2.95 19.96 5.70
N LEU A 588 -3.45 20.72 6.68
CA LEU A 588 -4.74 20.46 7.31
C LEU A 588 -5.91 20.78 6.36
N ILE A 589 -5.82 21.86 5.58
CA ILE A 589 -6.81 22.20 4.55
C ILE A 589 -6.85 21.11 3.47
N ALA A 590 -5.68 20.69 2.96
CA ALA A 590 -5.56 19.66 1.94
C ALA A 590 -6.15 18.34 2.43
N PHE A 591 -5.86 17.94 3.66
CA PHE A 591 -6.49 16.79 4.29
C PHE A 591 -8.02 16.92 4.35
N GLY A 592 -8.53 18.09 4.76
CA GLY A 592 -9.98 18.37 4.77
C GLY A 592 -10.64 18.31 3.39
N VAL A 593 -9.94 18.70 2.32
CA VAL A 593 -10.41 18.54 0.94
C VAL A 593 -10.57 17.06 0.58
N ILE A 594 -9.57 16.23 0.88
CA ILE A 594 -9.60 14.79 0.59
C ILE A 594 -10.69 14.10 1.41
N GLU A 595 -10.73 14.35 2.72
CA GLU A 595 -11.74 13.79 3.62
C GLU A 595 -13.16 14.18 3.17
N SER A 596 -13.38 15.45 2.81
CA SER A 596 -14.71 15.92 2.39
C SER A 596 -15.14 15.37 1.04
N LEU A 597 -14.19 15.14 0.12
CA LEU A 597 -14.46 14.44 -1.15
C LEU A 597 -14.89 12.98 -0.88
N CYS A 598 -14.18 12.26 -0.01
CA CYS A 598 -14.56 10.90 0.37
C CYS A 598 -15.93 10.86 1.03
N GLU A 599 -16.24 11.78 1.96
CA GLU A 599 -17.56 11.90 2.60
C GLU A 599 -18.67 12.22 1.60
N PHE A 600 -18.39 13.05 0.58
CA PHE A 600 -19.32 13.31 -0.51
C PHE A 600 -19.62 12.03 -1.31
N ILE A 601 -18.59 11.25 -1.65
CA ILE A 601 -18.75 9.97 -2.33
C ILE A 601 -19.53 8.97 -1.46
N GLY A 602 -19.22 8.89 -0.16
CA GLY A 602 -19.94 8.07 0.80
C GLY A 602 -21.43 8.41 0.88
N THR A 603 -21.76 9.72 0.86
CA THR A 603 -23.14 10.20 0.79
C THR A 603 -23.81 9.74 -0.51
N LEU A 604 -23.14 9.88 -1.65
CA LEU A 604 -23.65 9.43 -2.95
C LEU A 604 -23.90 7.91 -2.97
N CYS A 605 -23.02 7.11 -2.36
CA CYS A 605 -23.24 5.67 -2.19
C CYS A 605 -24.46 5.36 -1.32
N GLY A 606 -24.66 6.10 -0.23
CA GLY A 606 -25.86 6.01 0.59
C GLY A 606 -27.14 6.31 -0.21
N ASP A 607 -27.11 7.36 -1.03
CA ASP A 607 -28.22 7.70 -1.93
C ASP A 607 -28.47 6.60 -2.96
N MET A 608 -27.43 5.93 -3.47
CA MET A 608 -27.58 4.80 -4.39
C MET A 608 -28.23 3.59 -3.72
N LEU A 609 -27.87 3.31 -2.46
CA LEU A 609 -28.52 2.27 -1.67
C LEU A 609 -30.01 2.60 -1.46
N THR A 610 -30.32 3.80 -0.97
CA THR A 610 -31.70 4.19 -0.63
C THR A 610 -32.60 4.30 -1.86
N ASN A 611 -32.14 4.91 -2.95
CA ASN A 611 -32.98 5.22 -4.10
C ASN A 611 -33.00 4.10 -5.16
N TYR A 612 -31.94 3.29 -5.25
CA TYR A 612 -31.80 2.28 -6.31
C TYR A 612 -31.60 0.85 -5.80
N GLY A 613 -31.45 0.65 -4.47
CA GLY A 613 -31.22 -0.65 -3.85
C GLY A 613 -29.84 -1.22 -4.14
N VAL A 614 -28.83 -0.36 -4.34
CA VAL A 614 -27.46 -0.77 -4.67
C VAL A 614 -26.67 -0.99 -3.38
N SER A 615 -26.38 -2.25 -3.08
CA SER A 615 -25.60 -2.66 -1.90
C SER A 615 -24.13 -2.94 -2.20
N GLU A 616 -23.69 -2.75 -3.44
CA GLU A 616 -22.31 -3.00 -3.87
C GLU A 616 -21.73 -1.79 -4.60
N VAL A 617 -20.51 -1.40 -4.21
CA VAL A 617 -19.74 -0.32 -4.81
C VAL A 617 -18.42 -0.88 -5.32
N PHE A 618 -18.04 -0.55 -6.55
CA PHE A 618 -16.71 -0.80 -7.08
C PHE A 618 -15.99 0.54 -7.28
N ALA A 619 -14.92 0.77 -6.51
CA ALA A 619 -14.11 1.97 -6.62
C ALA A 619 -12.76 1.64 -7.25
N CYS A 620 -12.36 2.40 -8.27
CA CYS A 620 -11.11 2.22 -8.99
C CYS A 620 -10.51 3.55 -9.45
N GLY A 621 -9.30 3.50 -10.01
CA GLY A 621 -8.52 4.64 -10.47
C GLY A 621 -7.29 4.87 -9.59
N ASP A 622 -6.26 5.49 -10.18
CA ASP A 622 -4.95 5.66 -9.55
C ASP A 622 -4.94 6.63 -8.36
N ILE A 623 -6.05 7.33 -8.06
CA ILE A 623 -6.17 8.10 -6.80
C ILE A 623 -6.08 7.18 -5.57
N LEU A 624 -6.44 5.91 -5.71
CA LEU A 624 -6.35 4.90 -4.64
C LEU A 624 -4.90 4.60 -4.23
N THR A 625 -3.91 5.05 -5.02
CA THR A 625 -2.49 5.01 -4.61
C THR A 625 -2.16 6.01 -3.51
N ASN A 626 -2.99 7.05 -3.34
CA ASN A 626 -2.83 8.00 -2.25
C ASN A 626 -3.39 7.41 -0.96
N GLN A 627 -2.51 7.18 0.01
CA GLN A 627 -2.86 6.58 1.30
C GLN A 627 -4.00 7.33 2.00
N THR A 628 -3.90 8.66 2.13
CA THR A 628 -4.96 9.47 2.77
C THR A 628 -6.31 9.26 2.10
N PHE A 629 -6.36 9.28 0.76
CA PHE A 629 -7.60 9.04 0.03
C PHE A 629 -8.12 7.61 0.25
N LEU A 630 -7.25 6.60 0.16
CA LEU A 630 -7.61 5.19 0.32
C LEU A 630 -8.21 4.92 1.71
N ASP A 631 -7.59 5.44 2.76
CA ASP A 631 -8.08 5.30 4.13
C ASP A 631 -9.44 5.97 4.31
N LYS A 632 -9.58 7.20 3.81
CA LYS A 632 -10.81 7.98 3.96
C LYS A 632 -11.96 7.45 3.11
N ILE A 633 -11.72 6.93 1.92
CA ILE A 633 -12.80 6.35 1.11
C ILE A 633 -13.31 5.04 1.71
N ILE A 634 -12.43 4.19 2.27
CA ILE A 634 -12.86 2.96 2.95
C ILE A 634 -13.77 3.29 4.14
N TYR A 635 -13.42 4.34 4.90
CA TYR A 635 -14.22 4.76 6.05
C TYR A 635 -15.54 5.45 5.66
N ALA A 636 -15.53 6.25 4.58
CA ALA A 636 -16.68 7.04 4.17
C ALA A 636 -17.83 6.20 3.58
N ILE A 637 -17.54 5.03 3.01
CA ILE A 637 -18.58 4.15 2.47
C ILE A 637 -19.39 3.52 3.62
N PRO A 638 -20.73 3.60 3.59
CA PRO A 638 -21.58 3.00 4.61
C PRO A 638 -21.31 1.50 4.82
N LYS A 639 -21.26 1.05 6.08
CA LYS A 639 -20.91 -0.34 6.46
C LYS A 639 -21.86 -1.41 5.90
N ASN A 640 -23.09 -1.03 5.56
CA ASN A 640 -24.09 -1.90 4.95
C ASN A 640 -23.97 -1.97 3.41
N ILE A 641 -22.95 -1.34 2.83
CA ILE A 641 -22.60 -1.41 1.42
C ILE A 641 -21.24 -2.14 1.30
N SER A 642 -21.19 -3.14 0.43
CA SER A 642 -19.94 -3.85 0.13
C SER A 642 -19.06 -3.00 -0.79
N LEU A 643 -17.94 -2.50 -0.27
CA LEU A 643 -16.92 -1.83 -1.07
C LEU A 643 -15.95 -2.86 -1.66
N ASN A 644 -15.94 -2.96 -2.98
CA ASN A 644 -15.00 -3.74 -3.78
C ASN A 644 -13.91 -2.81 -4.34
N LEU A 645 -12.65 -3.20 -4.10
CA LEU A 645 -11.47 -2.54 -4.66
C LEU A 645 -10.83 -3.44 -5.73
N PRO A 646 -9.99 -2.88 -6.62
CA PRO A 646 -9.40 -3.67 -7.69
C PRO A 646 -8.38 -4.68 -7.14
N THR A 647 -8.37 -5.89 -7.68
CA THR A 647 -7.48 -6.98 -7.25
C THR A 647 -6.31 -7.23 -8.21
N ASN A 648 -6.45 -6.87 -9.49
CA ASN A 648 -5.45 -7.15 -10.52
C ASN A 648 -4.82 -5.89 -11.14
N ALA A 649 -5.58 -4.81 -11.25
CA ALA A 649 -5.13 -3.55 -11.82
C ALA A 649 -5.90 -2.37 -11.23
N ILE A 650 -5.22 -1.27 -10.93
CA ILE A 650 -5.77 -0.11 -10.22
C ILE A 650 -6.61 0.81 -11.11
N ASP A 651 -6.28 0.87 -12.40
CA ASP A 651 -6.87 1.81 -13.33
C ASP A 651 -7.01 1.16 -14.70
N PHE A 652 -8.03 1.58 -15.44
CA PHE A 652 -8.53 0.94 -16.65
C PHE A 652 -8.70 2.00 -17.73
N SER A 653 -8.44 1.65 -18.99
CA SER A 653 -8.86 2.54 -20.08
C SER A 653 -10.39 2.59 -20.13
N ILE A 654 -10.96 3.76 -20.39
CA ILE A 654 -12.41 3.92 -20.58
C ILE A 654 -12.78 3.54 -22.01
#